data_AF-A0A8J4CIR5-F1
#
_entry.id   AF-A0A8J4CIR5-F1
#
_cell.length_a   1.000
_cell.length_b   1.000
_cell.length_c   1.000
_cell.angle_alpha   90.00
_cell.angle_beta   90.00
_cell.angle_gamma   90.00
#
_symmetry.space_group_name_H-M   'P 1'
#
loop_
_entity.id
_entity.type
_entity.pdbx_description
1 polymer ?
#
loop_
_entity_poly.entity_id
_entity_poly.type
_entity_poly.pdbx_seq_one_letter_code
_entity_poly.pdbx_strand_id
1 'polypeptide(L)'
;MDQRIRFPPSARMQPYRSHRRACIRVPHAAPTTGEAPWRSVLGPESRLPNVYWGALSLATLRRKSYFTALQPVDQVLLGSEATYCYVRQDTALWSALHAGRLTTSRLKDALGLRDRTAARIVGGPQYPELGVLKAYTHLLQPPYTPSPPPPPTPLQLRPPTAPSAKPCDEAGGAQRSETEFLELNESARLQFNAELQIGAISAPGEPDFGVQVRPQTNRKASGDMEGDVLTQIREGSTKASADEQDDWSTDDRRRISELAALAVGAAGAVRMNLLWGNLQEAAAVATLAVLFPTSRLEEVGLLCLRDSSPWSIELNDLPPIGASPDALITHYVPITHGDIQVARSSLTAVLRGHGSGDCHFKNAVPSAARDAVRQVARSVLRSALVRHTQCPRAAATERDAAEGGPYAATLPSPNCTSRGLPISSWGPSLPLHSYGWEEALDWLSAAILCPSEKASGIGSASSTEPTPPKFPSSPSIISIGTHQAAQQEQPPPQQQQRQASRDQHAFAGYGKSGDHDDDVVAVIPLREVVEVKNHCPFVYKGQRKARKRGLVIDYVVRDRGPIKSVWPLWVPQLQAHMACSGAESALLLSRSASKGIRLFRMFRDDSYIEAAFDILRELQYSQVARKQPPGSDPWVGRAGYEDFVQHTVEVACGAETVVVTSVTPQLPGTDHLAFWSLK
;
A
#
# COMPACT_ATOMS: atom_id res chain seq x y z
N MET A 1 46.11 -32.94 -0.64
CA MET A 1 44.65 -32.70 -0.60
C MET A 1 44.46 -31.22 -0.81
N ASP A 2 44.26 -30.81 -2.05
CA ASP A 2 44.17 -29.41 -2.45
C ASP A 2 43.23 -29.36 -3.66
N GLN A 3 41.94 -29.10 -3.42
CA GLN A 3 40.92 -29.08 -4.48
C GLN A 3 40.70 -27.64 -4.95
N ARG A 4 41.41 -27.28 -6.02
CA ARG A 4 41.13 -26.09 -6.83
C ARG A 4 39.84 -26.29 -7.61
N ILE A 5 38.82 -25.49 -7.28
CA ILE A 5 37.61 -25.32 -8.09
C ILE A 5 38.02 -24.70 -9.43
N ARG A 6 37.84 -25.46 -10.53
CA ARG A 6 38.06 -24.98 -11.91
C ARG A 6 36.75 -24.37 -12.44
N PHE A 7 36.78 -23.09 -12.78
CA PHE A 7 35.74 -22.48 -13.61
C PHE A 7 35.87 -22.94 -15.08
N PRO A 8 34.75 -23.08 -15.81
CA PRO A 8 34.79 -23.46 -17.22
C PRO A 8 35.39 -22.34 -18.09
N PRO A 9 36.06 -22.68 -19.21
CA PRO A 9 36.70 -21.70 -20.06
C PRO A 9 35.67 -20.84 -20.79
N SER A 10 35.91 -19.53 -20.73
CA SER A 10 35.28 -18.48 -21.51
C SER A 10 34.98 -18.89 -22.96
N ALA A 11 33.72 -18.83 -23.35
CA ALA A 11 33.32 -18.85 -24.75
C ALA A 11 34.00 -17.68 -25.47
N ARG A 12 34.83 -17.99 -26.47
CA ARG A 12 35.44 -17.00 -27.37
C ARG A 12 34.34 -16.16 -28.02
N MET A 13 34.20 -14.91 -27.60
CA MET A 13 33.50 -13.89 -28.37
C MET A 13 34.22 -13.71 -29.71
N GLN A 14 33.50 -13.97 -30.80
CA GLN A 14 33.94 -13.60 -32.14
C GLN A 14 34.02 -12.06 -32.23
N PRO A 15 35.04 -11.50 -32.90
CA PRO A 15 35.14 -10.07 -33.10
C PRO A 15 34.00 -9.59 -34.00
N TYR A 16 33.15 -8.71 -33.47
CA TYR A 16 32.11 -8.03 -34.22
C TYR A 16 32.78 -7.13 -35.26
N ARG A 17 32.62 -7.48 -36.55
CA ARG A 17 33.12 -6.69 -37.67
C ARG A 17 32.50 -5.29 -37.65
N SER A 18 33.39 -4.29 -37.59
CA SER A 18 33.08 -2.88 -37.77
C SER A 18 32.29 -2.64 -39.05
N HIS A 19 31.01 -2.33 -38.92
CA HIS A 19 30.24 -1.75 -40.01
C HIS A 19 30.43 -0.24 -40.02
N ARG A 20 30.76 0.23 -41.22
CA ARG A 20 31.08 1.60 -41.58
C ARG A 20 30.04 2.60 -41.08
N ARG A 21 30.54 3.77 -40.67
CA ARG A 21 29.78 5.00 -40.46
C ARG A 21 28.87 5.27 -41.66
N ALA A 22 27.57 5.08 -41.49
CA ALA A 22 26.55 5.73 -42.29
C ALA A 22 26.04 6.92 -41.47
N CYS A 23 26.33 8.14 -41.92
CA CYS A 23 25.68 9.33 -41.41
C CYS A 23 24.18 9.20 -41.67
N ILE A 24 23.40 8.94 -40.61
CA ILE A 24 21.94 9.02 -40.67
C ILE A 24 21.60 10.51 -40.74
N ARG A 25 21.35 10.99 -41.97
CA ARG A 25 20.59 12.22 -42.17
C ARG A 25 19.18 11.92 -41.65
N VAL A 26 18.82 12.53 -40.53
CA VAL A 26 17.43 12.60 -40.06
C VAL A 26 16.66 13.36 -41.14
N PRO A 27 15.65 12.75 -41.81
CA PRO A 27 14.78 13.53 -42.66
C PRO A 27 13.94 14.41 -41.73
N HIS A 28 14.08 15.72 -41.86
CA HIS A 28 13.06 16.66 -41.40
C HIS A 28 11.78 16.35 -42.19
N ALA A 29 10.92 15.51 -41.63
CA ALA A 29 9.54 15.41 -42.07
C ALA A 29 8.86 16.72 -41.71
N ALA A 30 8.43 17.46 -42.74
CA ALA A 30 7.59 18.64 -42.56
C ALA A 30 6.32 18.28 -41.79
N PRO A 31 5.80 19.18 -40.93
CA PRO A 31 4.52 18.95 -40.28
C PRO A 31 3.43 18.96 -41.35
N THR A 32 2.90 17.78 -41.70
CA THR A 32 1.68 17.69 -42.49
C THR A 32 0.53 18.13 -41.61
N THR A 33 0.15 19.41 -41.70
CA THR A 33 -1.05 20.01 -41.11
C THR A 33 -2.34 19.58 -41.84
N GLY A 34 -2.36 18.36 -42.39
CA GLY A 34 -3.58 17.76 -42.94
C GLY A 34 -4.28 17.00 -41.83
N GLU A 35 -5.50 17.41 -41.50
CA GLU A 35 -6.42 16.63 -40.66
C GLU A 35 -6.28 15.13 -40.96
N ALA A 36 -5.86 14.34 -39.99
CA ALA A 36 -5.80 12.89 -40.15
C ALA A 36 -7.24 12.38 -40.41
N PRO A 37 -7.56 11.78 -41.57
CA PRO A 37 -8.94 11.50 -41.98
C PRO A 37 -9.57 10.29 -41.26
N TRP A 38 -9.02 9.86 -40.14
CA TRP A 38 -9.49 8.68 -39.41
C TRP A 38 -10.28 9.13 -38.18
N ARG A 39 -11.59 9.33 -38.37
CA ARG A 39 -12.55 9.04 -37.31
C ARG A 39 -12.45 7.54 -37.02
N SER A 40 -11.52 7.13 -36.17
CA SER A 40 -11.14 5.73 -35.93
C SER A 40 -12.17 5.04 -35.03
N VAL A 41 -13.38 4.84 -35.56
CA VAL A 41 -14.34 3.91 -34.97
C VAL A 41 -13.74 2.50 -35.10
N LEU A 42 -13.65 1.78 -33.97
CA LEU A 42 -13.20 0.40 -33.97
C LEU A 42 -14.21 -0.47 -34.71
N GLY A 43 -13.71 -1.33 -35.61
CA GLY A 43 -14.58 -2.28 -36.29
C GLY A 43 -15.17 -3.30 -35.31
N PRO A 44 -16.34 -3.91 -35.59
CA PRO A 44 -16.96 -4.95 -34.75
C PRO A 44 -16.10 -6.22 -34.63
N GLU A 45 -15.12 -6.39 -35.51
CA GLU A 45 -14.12 -7.47 -35.48
C GLU A 45 -12.96 -7.19 -34.48
N SER A 46 -12.93 -6.02 -33.84
CA SER A 46 -11.84 -5.66 -32.93
C SER A 46 -11.89 -6.49 -31.66
N ARG A 47 -10.74 -6.96 -31.21
CA ARG A 47 -10.62 -7.59 -29.89
C ARG A 47 -10.27 -6.52 -28.89
N LEU A 48 -11.28 -5.78 -28.45
CA LEU A 48 -11.08 -4.67 -27.53
C LEU A 48 -10.76 -5.22 -26.13
N PRO A 49 -9.56 -4.96 -25.57
CA PRO A 49 -9.22 -5.38 -24.22
C PRO A 49 -10.19 -4.79 -23.21
N ASN A 50 -10.67 -5.61 -22.27
CA ASN A 50 -11.35 -5.08 -21.10
C ASN A 50 -10.31 -4.69 -20.04
N VAL A 51 -9.96 -3.40 -19.97
CA VAL A 51 -8.97 -2.93 -18.97
C VAL A 51 -9.49 -3.04 -17.53
N TYR A 52 -10.79 -3.27 -17.36
CA TYR A 52 -11.46 -3.51 -16.08
C TYR A 52 -11.60 -4.99 -15.72
N TRP A 53 -10.95 -5.90 -16.46
CA TRP A 53 -10.99 -7.33 -16.17
C TRP A 53 -10.45 -7.62 -14.76
N GLY A 54 -11.35 -7.97 -13.83
CA GLY A 54 -11.08 -8.20 -12.42
C GLY A 54 -10.73 -6.92 -11.63
N ALA A 55 -11.08 -5.75 -12.16
CA ALA A 55 -10.88 -4.46 -11.49
C ALA A 55 -11.97 -4.21 -10.44
N LEU A 56 -11.56 -3.58 -9.35
CA LEU A 56 -12.41 -3.07 -8.29
C LEU A 56 -12.20 -1.55 -8.24
N SER A 57 -13.25 -0.75 -8.17
CA SER A 57 -13.07 0.70 -8.03
C SER A 57 -12.57 1.05 -6.62
N LEU A 58 -11.84 2.15 -6.49
CA LEU A 58 -11.36 2.63 -5.19
C LEU A 58 -12.53 2.97 -4.26
N ALA A 59 -13.60 3.58 -4.77
CA ALA A 59 -14.80 3.85 -3.96
C ALA A 59 -15.44 2.56 -3.43
N THR A 60 -15.47 1.49 -4.24
CA THR A 60 -15.97 0.18 -3.79
C THR A 60 -15.07 -0.42 -2.72
N LEU A 61 -13.75 -0.31 -2.85
CA LEU A 61 -12.79 -0.75 -1.83
C LEU A 61 -12.98 0.03 -0.51
N ARG A 62 -13.12 1.36 -0.59
CA ARG A 62 -13.33 2.25 0.56
C ARG A 62 -14.56 1.89 1.39
N ARG A 63 -15.59 1.30 0.78
CA ARG A 63 -16.80 0.81 1.47
C ARG A 63 -16.66 -0.55 2.16
N LYS A 64 -15.56 -1.27 1.96
CA LYS A 64 -15.38 -2.62 2.54
C LYS A 64 -15.04 -2.52 4.03
N SER A 65 -15.67 -3.35 4.85
CA SER A 65 -15.47 -3.36 6.31
C SER A 65 -14.05 -3.70 6.77
N TYR A 66 -13.28 -4.41 5.95
CA TYR A 66 -11.87 -4.73 6.22
C TYR A 66 -10.90 -3.60 5.81
N PHE A 67 -11.40 -2.53 5.20
CA PHE A 67 -10.60 -1.44 4.65
C PHE A 67 -10.96 -0.13 5.33
N THR A 68 -9.95 0.58 5.84
CA THR A 68 -10.16 1.88 6.49
C THR A 68 -9.76 2.99 5.53
N ALA A 69 -10.76 3.61 4.92
CA ALA A 69 -10.59 4.66 3.93
C ALA A 69 -10.06 5.96 4.54
N LEU A 70 -9.40 6.78 3.74
CA LEU A 70 -9.15 8.17 4.11
C LEU A 70 -10.43 9.00 3.92
N GLN A 71 -10.61 10.03 4.75
CA GLN A 71 -11.66 11.02 4.58
C GLN A 71 -11.53 11.76 3.22
N PRO A 72 -12.61 12.37 2.71
CA PRO A 72 -12.55 13.26 1.56
C PRO A 72 -11.52 14.39 1.77
N VAL A 73 -10.87 14.81 0.67
CA VAL A 73 -9.72 15.73 0.73
C VAL A 73 -10.07 17.12 1.25
N ASP A 74 -11.32 17.54 1.09
CA ASP A 74 -11.88 18.79 1.61
C ASP A 74 -12.06 18.78 3.14
N GLN A 75 -12.01 17.60 3.76
CA GLN A 75 -12.05 17.43 5.22
C GLN A 75 -10.66 17.30 5.84
N VAL A 76 -9.59 17.25 5.04
CA VAL A 76 -8.21 17.12 5.54
C VAL A 76 -7.70 18.47 6.00
N LEU A 77 -7.21 18.52 7.25
CA LEU A 77 -6.56 19.69 7.81
C LEU A 77 -5.05 19.59 7.61
N LEU A 78 -4.49 20.44 6.74
CA LEU A 78 -3.05 20.51 6.53
C LEU A 78 -2.39 21.39 7.60
N GLY A 79 -1.67 20.77 8.54
CA GLY A 79 -0.92 21.47 9.60
C GLY A 79 0.60 21.42 9.41
N SER A 80 1.11 20.25 9.02
CA SER A 80 2.53 20.00 8.73
C SER A 80 2.68 18.81 7.78
N GLU A 81 3.91 18.46 7.39
CA GLU A 81 4.19 17.30 6.52
C GLU A 81 3.68 15.98 7.12
N ALA A 82 3.83 15.82 8.44
CA ALA A 82 2.71 15.51 9.32
C ALA A 82 1.48 14.83 8.72
N THR A 83 0.61 15.70 8.26
CA THR A 83 -0.77 15.46 7.88
C THR A 83 -0.93 14.94 6.45
N TYR A 84 0.15 14.91 5.66
CA TYR A 84 0.10 14.47 4.26
C TYR A 84 -0.30 13.00 4.11
N CYS A 85 -0.14 12.20 5.17
CA CYS A 85 -0.60 10.81 5.22
C CYS A 85 -2.13 10.67 5.20
N TYR A 86 -2.89 11.75 5.41
CA TYR A 86 -4.35 11.77 5.31
C TYR A 86 -4.87 12.24 3.94
N VAL A 87 -3.98 12.65 3.02
CA VAL A 87 -4.38 13.11 1.68
C VAL A 87 -4.48 11.93 0.72
N ARG A 88 -5.68 11.67 0.19
CA ARG A 88 -5.94 10.59 -0.78
C ARG A 88 -5.05 10.69 -2.04
N GLN A 89 -4.52 9.56 -2.49
CA GLN A 89 -3.53 9.51 -3.58
C GLN A 89 -4.09 9.86 -4.96
N ASP A 90 -5.39 9.69 -5.17
CA ASP A 90 -6.10 10.05 -6.40
C ASP A 90 -6.27 11.57 -6.59
N THR A 91 -6.00 12.38 -5.56
CA THR A 91 -6.27 13.83 -5.56
C THR A 91 -5.16 14.68 -6.20
N ALA A 92 -5.55 15.83 -6.76
CA ALA A 92 -4.59 16.82 -7.27
C ALA A 92 -3.67 17.35 -6.17
N LEU A 93 -4.19 17.51 -4.95
CA LEU A 93 -3.40 17.91 -3.78
C LEU A 93 -2.26 16.91 -3.53
N TRP A 94 -2.54 15.61 -3.48
CA TRP A 94 -1.49 14.60 -3.31
C TRP A 94 -0.39 14.73 -4.36
N SER A 95 -0.74 14.92 -5.63
CA SER A 95 0.26 15.15 -6.68
C SER A 95 1.07 16.43 -6.50
N ALA A 96 0.45 17.50 -5.97
CA ALA A 96 1.17 18.73 -5.65
C ALA A 96 2.18 18.53 -4.52
N LEU A 97 1.85 17.74 -3.50
CA LEU A 97 2.75 17.43 -2.36
C LEU A 97 4.07 16.74 -2.76
N HIS A 98 4.16 16.23 -3.99
CA HIS A 98 5.36 15.60 -4.54
C HIS A 98 6.37 16.62 -5.08
N ALA A 99 5.96 17.87 -5.35
CA ALA A 99 6.86 18.89 -5.87
C ALA A 99 8.07 19.06 -4.94
N GLY A 100 9.29 19.04 -5.50
CA GLY A 100 10.53 19.20 -4.74
C GLY A 100 10.85 18.07 -3.76
N ARG A 101 10.13 16.94 -3.79
CA ARG A 101 10.30 15.83 -2.85
C ARG A 101 10.78 14.58 -3.55
N LEU A 102 11.79 13.92 -2.99
CA LEU A 102 12.22 12.62 -3.47
C LEU A 102 11.24 11.54 -3.03
N THR A 103 10.28 11.23 -3.91
CA THR A 103 9.35 10.12 -3.70
C THR A 103 9.93 8.79 -4.15
N THR A 104 9.37 7.70 -3.67
CA THR A 104 9.88 6.34 -3.91
C THR A 104 10.01 5.96 -5.38
N SER A 105 9.16 6.52 -6.25
CA SER A 105 9.25 6.34 -7.70
C SER A 105 10.54 6.89 -8.32
N ARG A 106 11.16 7.91 -7.69
CA ARG A 106 12.38 8.61 -8.12
C ARG A 106 13.62 8.24 -7.33
N LEU A 107 13.46 7.57 -6.20
CA LEU A 107 14.56 7.22 -5.30
C LEU A 107 15.65 6.38 -6.00
N LYS A 108 15.28 5.37 -6.79
CA LYS A 108 16.22 4.59 -7.62
C LYS A 108 16.98 5.43 -8.66
N ASP A 109 16.38 6.52 -9.12
CA ASP A 109 17.04 7.45 -10.06
C ASP A 109 18.08 8.27 -9.29
N ALA A 110 17.73 8.81 -8.11
CA ALA A 110 18.66 9.53 -7.24
C ALA A 110 19.86 8.69 -6.78
N LEU A 111 19.61 7.41 -6.47
CA LEU A 111 20.63 6.44 -6.07
C LEU A 111 21.48 5.91 -7.24
N GLY A 112 21.23 6.38 -8.48
CA GLY A 112 21.99 5.99 -9.66
C GLY A 112 21.84 4.52 -10.08
N LEU A 113 20.82 3.82 -9.58
CA LEU A 113 20.63 2.39 -9.89
C LEU A 113 20.21 2.14 -11.35
N ARG A 114 19.78 3.20 -12.06
CA ARG A 114 19.50 3.16 -13.51
C ARG A 114 20.65 3.66 -14.37
N ASP A 115 21.74 4.10 -13.74
CA ASP A 115 22.93 4.55 -14.44
C ASP A 115 23.66 3.34 -15.03
N ARG A 116 24.58 3.60 -15.97
CA ARG A 116 25.10 2.57 -16.88
C ARG A 116 25.81 1.44 -16.14
N THR A 117 26.55 1.78 -15.08
CA THR A 117 27.33 0.80 -14.31
C THR A 117 26.43 -0.01 -13.39
N ALA A 118 25.63 0.65 -12.56
CA ALA A 118 24.77 -0.02 -11.58
C ALA A 118 23.68 -0.87 -12.26
N ALA A 119 23.05 -0.37 -13.33
CA ALA A 119 21.98 -1.07 -14.05
C ALA A 119 22.41 -2.43 -14.63
N ARG A 120 23.72 -2.65 -14.87
CA ARG A 120 24.24 -3.97 -15.28
C ARG A 120 24.22 -4.99 -14.15
N ILE A 121 24.33 -4.53 -12.90
CA ILE A 121 24.37 -5.35 -11.70
C ILE A 121 22.94 -5.58 -11.19
N VAL A 122 22.18 -4.49 -10.96
CA VAL A 122 20.80 -4.59 -10.44
C VAL A 122 19.80 -5.13 -11.47
N GLY A 123 20.17 -5.10 -12.74
CA GLY A 123 19.30 -5.42 -13.86
C GLY A 123 18.26 -4.33 -14.14
N GLY A 124 17.80 -4.27 -15.39
CA GLY A 124 16.75 -3.34 -15.82
C GLY A 124 17.15 -2.48 -17.02
N PRO A 125 16.23 -1.60 -17.45
CA PRO A 125 16.49 -0.74 -18.60
C PRO A 125 17.53 0.33 -18.25
N GLN A 126 18.50 0.51 -19.14
CA GLN A 126 19.53 1.55 -19.02
C GLN A 126 19.00 2.85 -19.60
N TYR A 127 18.92 3.89 -18.76
CA TYR A 127 18.58 5.23 -19.20
C TYR A 127 19.65 6.22 -18.71
N PRO A 128 20.88 6.16 -19.24
CA PRO A 128 22.00 6.95 -18.75
C PRO A 128 21.76 8.46 -18.81
N GLU A 129 20.86 8.92 -19.68
CA GLU A 129 20.51 10.35 -19.82
C GLU A 129 19.37 10.79 -18.87
N LEU A 130 18.73 9.85 -18.16
CA LEU A 130 17.53 10.10 -17.34
C LEU A 130 17.65 9.59 -15.89
N GLY A 131 18.85 9.22 -15.45
CA GLY A 131 19.15 8.72 -14.10
C GLY A 131 19.14 9.82 -13.04
N VAL A 132 20.25 10.00 -12.32
CA VAL A 132 20.37 10.98 -11.21
C VAL A 132 19.99 12.40 -11.63
N LEU A 133 20.27 12.80 -12.87
CA LEU A 133 19.88 14.10 -13.43
C LEU A 133 18.37 14.37 -13.33
N LYS A 134 17.54 13.33 -13.50
CA LYS A 134 16.09 13.44 -13.41
C LYS A 134 15.60 13.65 -11.98
N ALA A 135 16.26 13.02 -11.01
CA ALA A 135 15.99 13.26 -9.60
C ALA A 135 16.45 14.66 -9.18
N TYR A 136 17.66 15.06 -9.57
CA TYR A 136 18.20 16.41 -9.39
C TYR A 136 17.25 17.49 -9.91
N THR A 137 16.79 17.37 -11.15
CA THR A 137 15.88 18.35 -11.77
C THR A 137 14.56 18.46 -11.01
N HIS A 138 14.07 17.33 -10.47
CA HIS A 138 12.85 17.31 -9.68
C HIS A 138 13.04 17.99 -8.30
N LEU A 139 14.17 17.76 -7.65
CA LEU A 139 14.52 18.38 -6.36
C LEU A 139 14.76 19.89 -6.44
N LEU A 140 15.00 20.44 -7.64
CA LEU A 140 15.04 21.89 -7.86
C LEU A 140 13.65 22.54 -7.89
N GLN A 141 12.58 21.75 -7.98
CA GLN A 141 11.22 22.30 -7.93
C GLN A 141 10.93 22.80 -6.50
N PRO A 142 10.25 23.95 -6.33
CA PRO A 142 9.87 24.40 -5.01
C PRO A 142 8.91 23.39 -4.38
N PRO A 143 9.12 23.02 -3.09
CA PRO A 143 8.17 22.21 -2.37
C PRO A 143 6.78 22.86 -2.35
N TYR A 144 5.74 22.03 -2.35
CA TYR A 144 4.40 22.53 -2.13
C TYR A 144 4.31 23.16 -0.74
N THR A 145 3.89 24.42 -0.73
CA THR A 145 3.53 25.13 0.49
C THR A 145 2.01 25.30 0.44
N PRO A 146 1.27 24.80 1.45
CA PRO A 146 -0.15 25.08 1.54
C PRO A 146 -0.33 26.59 1.47
N SER A 147 -1.11 27.08 0.51
CA SER A 147 -1.48 28.49 0.53
C SER A 147 -2.21 28.74 1.83
N PRO A 148 -1.89 29.83 2.58
CA PRO A 148 -2.69 30.18 3.74
C PRO A 148 -4.16 30.24 3.28
N PRO A 149 -5.10 29.75 4.10
CA PRO A 149 -6.51 29.83 3.75
C PRO A 149 -6.80 31.27 3.34
N PRO A 150 -7.52 31.50 2.22
CA PRO A 150 -7.84 32.85 1.82
C PRO A 150 -8.43 33.56 3.04
N PRO A 151 -8.02 34.80 3.33
CA PRO A 151 -8.58 35.52 4.46
C PRO A 151 -10.10 35.41 4.36
N PRO A 152 -10.80 35.09 5.47
CA PRO A 152 -12.23 34.87 5.44
C PRO A 152 -12.82 36.02 4.65
N THR A 153 -13.42 35.72 3.49
CA THR A 153 -13.95 36.76 2.61
C THR A 153 -14.84 37.60 3.50
N PRO A 154 -14.54 38.90 3.70
CA PRO A 154 -15.28 39.70 4.67
C PRO A 154 -16.73 39.50 4.31
N LEU A 155 -17.46 38.80 5.19
CA LEU A 155 -18.86 38.51 4.99
C LEU A 155 -19.44 39.87 4.65
N GLN A 156 -19.91 40.04 3.41
CA GLN A 156 -20.58 41.27 3.02
C GLN A 156 -21.67 41.42 4.07
N LEU A 157 -21.44 42.37 4.98
CA LEU A 157 -22.26 42.59 6.16
C LEU A 157 -23.67 42.78 5.63
N ARG A 158 -24.48 41.73 5.76
CA ARG A 158 -25.91 41.87 5.62
C ARG A 158 -26.27 42.95 6.66
N PRO A 159 -26.87 44.09 6.24
CA PRO A 159 -27.02 45.24 7.12
C PRO A 159 -27.73 44.81 8.42
N PRO A 160 -27.21 45.25 9.58
CA PRO A 160 -27.61 44.72 10.87
C PRO A 160 -29.02 45.20 11.24
N THR A 161 -29.93 44.26 11.50
CA THR A 161 -30.99 44.47 12.49
C THR A 161 -30.38 44.27 13.88
N ALA A 162 -30.08 45.38 14.56
CA ALA A 162 -29.54 45.44 15.91
C ALA A 162 -30.61 45.05 16.99
N PRO A 163 -30.27 44.89 18.29
CA PRO A 163 -28.95 45.06 18.93
C PRO A 163 -28.53 43.99 19.99
N SER A 164 -27.25 44.12 20.38
CA SER A 164 -26.65 43.85 21.70
C SER A 164 -26.05 42.47 22.00
N ALA A 165 -24.76 42.31 21.68
CA ALA A 165 -23.85 41.45 22.44
C ALA A 165 -22.46 42.12 22.54
N LYS A 166 -21.81 41.90 23.69
CA LYS A 166 -20.58 42.55 24.16
C LYS A 166 -19.38 42.34 23.21
N PRO A 167 -18.41 43.27 23.19
CA PRO A 167 -17.15 43.08 22.48
C PRO A 167 -16.36 41.96 23.17
N CYS A 168 -16.14 40.85 22.48
CA CYS A 168 -15.14 39.88 22.87
C CYS A 168 -13.77 40.41 22.43
N ASP A 169 -12.87 40.54 23.39
CA ASP A 169 -11.48 40.93 23.19
C ASP A 169 -10.78 40.07 22.14
N GLU A 170 -9.84 40.71 21.43
CA GLU A 170 -8.92 40.14 20.45
C GLU A 170 -8.10 38.99 21.06
N ALA A 171 -8.67 37.78 21.08
CA ALA A 171 -7.96 36.59 21.49
C ALA A 171 -6.87 36.28 20.46
N GLY A 172 -5.60 36.45 20.86
CA GLY A 172 -4.45 35.98 20.11
C GLY A 172 -4.63 34.51 19.74
N GLY A 173 -4.74 34.24 18.43
CA GLY A 173 -4.96 32.90 17.92
C GLY A 173 -3.79 32.00 18.27
N ALA A 174 -3.95 31.18 19.31
CA ALA A 174 -2.99 30.14 19.64
C ALA A 174 -2.84 29.24 18.41
N GLN A 175 -1.61 29.13 17.90
CA GLN A 175 -1.30 28.19 16.82
C GLN A 175 -1.57 26.78 17.36
N ARG A 176 -2.46 26.05 16.68
CA ARG A 176 -2.73 24.64 16.97
C ARG A 176 -1.43 23.83 16.83
N SER A 177 -1.24 22.86 17.72
CA SER A 177 -0.05 21.99 17.66
C SER A 177 -0.16 20.99 16.51
N GLU A 178 0.97 20.47 16.04
CA GLU A 178 1.00 19.39 15.04
C GLU A 178 0.19 18.16 15.51
N THR A 179 0.32 17.78 16.79
CA THR A 179 -0.41 16.67 17.39
C THR A 179 -1.93 16.88 17.30
N GLU A 180 -2.41 18.11 17.54
CA GLU A 180 -3.84 18.44 17.43
C GLU A 180 -4.34 18.24 15.99
N PHE A 181 -3.57 18.66 14.98
CA PHE A 181 -3.93 18.42 13.57
C PHE A 181 -3.99 16.93 13.22
N LEU A 182 -3.06 16.13 13.75
CA LEU A 182 -3.04 14.68 13.53
C LEU A 182 -4.24 14.00 14.18
N GLU A 183 -4.58 14.36 15.42
CA GLU A 183 -5.74 13.83 16.14
C GLU A 183 -7.07 14.21 15.49
N LEU A 184 -7.20 15.45 14.99
CA LEU A 184 -8.39 15.91 14.27
C LEU A 184 -8.57 15.16 12.95
N ASN A 185 -7.49 15.00 12.17
CA ASN A 185 -7.56 14.23 10.92
C ASN A 185 -7.86 12.75 11.17
N GLU A 186 -7.27 12.16 12.21
CA GLU A 186 -7.55 10.77 12.59
C GLU A 186 -9.01 10.59 13.01
N SER A 187 -9.54 11.52 13.80
CA SER A 187 -10.94 11.52 14.24
C SER A 187 -11.90 11.65 13.05
N ALA A 188 -11.62 12.58 12.13
CA ALA A 188 -12.41 12.76 10.90
C ALA A 188 -12.38 11.50 10.03
N ARG A 189 -11.21 10.85 9.89
CA ARG A 189 -11.06 9.57 9.18
C ARG A 189 -11.94 8.48 9.78
N LEU A 190 -11.89 8.30 11.10
CA LEU A 190 -12.67 7.27 11.79
C LEU A 190 -14.18 7.55 11.69
N GLN A 191 -14.60 8.81 11.83
CA GLN A 191 -15.98 9.22 11.65
C GLN A 191 -16.47 8.90 10.24
N PHE A 192 -15.72 9.28 9.20
CA PHE A 192 -16.05 8.98 7.82
C PHE A 192 -16.23 7.47 7.57
N ASN A 193 -15.37 6.64 8.13
CA ASN A 193 -15.51 5.18 8.00
C ASN A 193 -16.75 4.64 8.74
N ALA A 194 -17.10 5.19 9.90
CA ALA A 194 -18.33 4.82 10.60
C ALA A 194 -19.57 5.17 9.75
N GLU A 195 -19.59 6.34 9.12
CA GLU A 195 -20.65 6.77 8.20
C GLU A 195 -20.76 5.85 6.98
N LEU A 196 -19.63 5.46 6.38
CA LEU A 196 -19.61 4.49 5.27
C LEU A 196 -20.23 3.14 5.65
N GLN A 197 -19.99 2.65 6.87
CA GLN A 197 -20.58 1.39 7.33
C GLN A 197 -22.10 1.50 7.54
N ILE A 198 -22.59 2.64 8.04
CA ILE A 198 -24.04 2.88 8.20
C ILE A 198 -24.73 2.96 6.83
N GLY A 199 -24.11 3.66 5.88
CA GLY A 199 -24.61 3.76 4.51
C GLY A 199 -24.68 2.42 3.79
N ALA A 200 -23.69 1.54 4.01
CA ALA A 200 -23.66 0.19 3.43
C ALA A 200 -24.81 -0.71 3.93
N ILE A 201 -25.26 -0.55 5.17
CA ILE A 201 -26.41 -1.30 5.72
C ILE A 201 -27.74 -0.78 5.17
N SER A 202 -27.80 0.51 4.84
CA SER A 202 -29.04 1.19 4.43
C SER A 202 -29.28 1.15 2.92
N ALA A 203 -28.26 0.82 2.11
CA ALA A 203 -28.42 0.67 0.68
C ALA A 203 -29.38 -0.50 0.39
N PRO A 204 -30.54 -0.26 -0.26
CA PRO A 204 -31.44 -1.34 -0.63
C PRO A 204 -30.66 -2.33 -1.48
N GLY A 205 -30.67 -3.61 -1.08
CA GLY A 205 -29.86 -4.66 -1.72
C GLY A 205 -29.96 -4.54 -3.23
N GLU A 206 -28.81 -4.43 -3.90
CA GLU A 206 -28.74 -4.25 -5.35
C GLU A 206 -29.72 -5.21 -6.03
N PRO A 207 -30.71 -4.71 -6.78
CA PRO A 207 -31.58 -5.59 -7.54
C PRO A 207 -30.71 -6.34 -8.55
N ASP A 208 -30.82 -7.67 -8.54
CA ASP A 208 -30.19 -8.56 -9.50
C ASP A 208 -30.57 -8.10 -10.93
N PHE A 209 -29.65 -7.42 -11.62
CA PHE A 209 -29.92 -6.75 -12.90
C PHE A 209 -30.06 -7.79 -14.03
N GLY A 210 -31.26 -8.34 -14.15
CA GLY A 210 -31.74 -8.99 -15.36
C GLY A 210 -31.87 -7.98 -16.50
N VAL A 211 -30.91 -7.97 -17.41
CA VAL A 211 -30.83 -7.06 -18.57
C VAL A 211 -32.06 -7.20 -19.48
N GLN A 212 -32.94 -6.19 -19.48
CA GLN A 212 -33.88 -5.94 -20.59
C GLN A 212 -33.44 -4.70 -21.38
N VAL A 213 -32.94 -4.92 -22.59
CA VAL A 213 -32.54 -3.86 -23.52
C VAL A 213 -33.78 -3.30 -24.24
N ARG A 214 -34.05 -2.00 -24.08
CA ARG A 214 -34.89 -1.22 -25.00
C ARG A 214 -34.02 -0.29 -25.85
N PRO A 215 -34.29 -0.13 -27.15
CA PRO A 215 -33.50 0.73 -28.02
C PRO A 215 -33.96 2.19 -27.90
N GLN A 216 -33.01 3.12 -27.70
CA GLN A 216 -33.26 4.55 -27.88
C GLN A 216 -32.36 5.16 -28.96
N THR A 217 -32.95 6.15 -29.63
CA THR A 217 -32.55 6.74 -30.90
C THR A 217 -31.68 7.99 -30.74
N ASN A 218 -30.75 8.12 -31.70
CA ASN A 218 -29.81 9.19 -32.00
C ASN A 218 -30.13 10.63 -31.52
N ARG A 219 -29.12 11.26 -30.90
CA ARG A 219 -28.85 12.70 -31.03
C ARG A 219 -27.35 12.97 -31.27
N LYS A 220 -27.08 13.80 -32.29
CA LYS A 220 -25.77 14.31 -32.69
C LYS A 220 -25.41 15.56 -31.86
N ALA A 221 -24.17 15.63 -31.37
CA ALA A 221 -23.49 16.89 -31.12
C ALA A 221 -21.98 16.69 -31.36
N SER A 222 -21.40 17.61 -32.13
CA SER A 222 -19.98 17.70 -32.48
C SER A 222 -19.32 18.79 -31.64
N GLY A 223 -18.13 18.52 -31.11
CA GLY A 223 -17.27 19.50 -30.47
C GLY A 223 -15.85 18.96 -30.33
N ASP A 224 -14.88 19.69 -30.85
CA ASP A 224 -13.46 19.37 -30.90
C ASP A 224 -12.81 19.49 -29.52
N MET A 225 -12.01 18.49 -29.12
CA MET A 225 -11.08 18.56 -27.99
C MET A 225 -9.82 17.76 -28.32
N GLU A 226 -8.74 18.47 -28.63
CA GLU A 226 -7.37 17.98 -28.50
C GLU A 226 -6.89 18.38 -27.09
N GLY A 227 -6.80 17.41 -26.20
CA GLY A 227 -6.37 17.59 -24.81
C GLY A 227 -5.87 16.28 -24.24
N ASP A 228 -4.82 16.36 -23.41
CA ASP A 228 -4.10 15.24 -22.84
C ASP A 228 -5.05 14.30 -22.05
N VAL A 229 -5.27 13.09 -22.57
CA VAL A 229 -6.31 12.13 -22.13
C VAL A 229 -6.15 11.71 -20.66
N LEU A 230 -4.94 11.80 -20.10
CA LEU A 230 -4.68 11.52 -18.69
C LEU A 230 -5.13 12.67 -17.76
N THR A 231 -5.17 13.91 -18.25
CA THR A 231 -5.59 15.08 -17.48
C THR A 231 -7.10 15.28 -17.54
N GLN A 232 -7.77 14.90 -18.64
CA GLN A 232 -9.24 14.96 -18.75
C GLN A 232 -9.97 13.94 -17.87
N ILE A 233 -9.35 12.80 -17.54
CA ILE A 233 -9.89 11.88 -16.51
C ILE A 233 -9.85 12.55 -15.11
N ARG A 234 -9.03 13.60 -14.93
CA ARG A 234 -8.78 14.24 -13.64
C ARG A 234 -9.43 15.61 -13.44
N GLU A 235 -9.72 16.35 -14.52
CA GLU A 235 -10.21 17.75 -14.46
C GLU A 235 -11.70 17.93 -14.81
N GLY A 236 -12.42 16.85 -15.11
CA GLY A 236 -13.85 16.88 -15.47
C GLY A 236 -14.82 16.71 -14.28
N SER A 237 -14.70 17.46 -13.18
CA SER A 237 -15.77 17.54 -12.17
C SER A 237 -15.67 18.81 -11.31
N THR A 238 -16.24 19.90 -11.81
CA THR A 238 -16.49 21.12 -11.02
C THR A 238 -17.98 21.28 -10.75
N LYS A 239 -18.50 20.38 -9.90
CA LYS A 239 -19.66 20.59 -9.00
C LYS A 239 -19.74 19.37 -8.08
N ALA A 240 -18.92 19.38 -7.04
CA ALA A 240 -18.92 18.37 -5.99
C ALA A 240 -20.13 18.61 -5.07
N SER A 241 -21.15 17.77 -5.20
CA SER A 241 -22.11 17.50 -4.13
C SER A 241 -22.43 16.00 -4.12
N ALA A 242 -21.86 15.33 -3.11
CA ALA A 242 -22.46 14.27 -2.29
C ALA A 242 -22.97 12.94 -2.88
N ASP A 243 -22.61 12.53 -4.09
CA ASP A 243 -22.71 11.11 -4.47
C ASP A 243 -21.38 10.62 -5.06
N GLU A 244 -20.49 10.10 -4.20
CA GLU A 244 -19.33 9.28 -4.59
C GLU A 244 -19.80 7.90 -5.12
N GLN A 245 -20.76 7.90 -6.05
CA GLN A 245 -21.21 6.71 -6.74
C GLN A 245 -20.30 6.52 -7.96
N ASP A 246 -19.14 5.93 -7.71
CA ASP A 246 -18.16 5.54 -8.72
C ASP A 246 -18.65 4.29 -9.51
N ASP A 247 -19.89 4.36 -9.97
CA ASP A 247 -20.47 3.42 -10.92
C ASP A 247 -20.12 3.90 -12.32
N TRP A 248 -18.90 3.56 -12.76
CA TRP A 248 -18.60 3.63 -14.18
C TRP A 248 -19.61 2.75 -14.91
N SER A 249 -20.46 3.39 -15.72
CA SER A 249 -21.38 2.69 -16.59
C SER A 249 -20.61 1.72 -17.48
N THR A 250 -21.25 0.63 -17.90
CA THR A 250 -20.64 -0.32 -18.85
C THR A 250 -20.12 0.40 -20.10
N ASP A 251 -20.81 1.44 -20.54
CA ASP A 251 -20.42 2.26 -21.69
C ASP A 251 -19.18 3.11 -21.42
N ASP A 252 -19.04 3.69 -20.22
CA ASP A 252 -17.83 4.45 -19.85
C ASP A 252 -16.60 3.55 -19.77
N ARG A 253 -16.74 2.37 -19.14
CA ARG A 253 -15.67 1.37 -19.05
C ARG A 253 -15.21 0.90 -20.43
N ARG A 254 -16.17 0.66 -21.31
CA ARG A 254 -15.91 0.33 -22.71
C ARG A 254 -15.20 1.49 -23.40
N ARG A 255 -15.71 2.72 -23.30
CA ARG A 255 -15.11 3.90 -23.94
C ARG A 255 -13.67 4.14 -23.51
N ILE A 256 -13.36 4.00 -22.22
CA ILE A 256 -11.99 4.11 -21.69
C ILE A 256 -11.10 3.02 -22.29
N SER A 257 -11.61 1.79 -22.38
CA SER A 257 -10.90 0.69 -23.06
C SER A 257 -10.62 1.01 -24.53
N GLU A 258 -11.59 1.59 -25.25
CA GLU A 258 -11.46 2.01 -26.64
C GLU A 258 -10.36 3.07 -26.81
N LEU A 259 -10.37 4.11 -25.97
CA LEU A 259 -9.36 5.16 -25.97
C LEU A 259 -7.96 4.61 -25.67
N ALA A 260 -7.85 3.70 -24.69
CA ALA A 260 -6.60 3.05 -24.35
C ALA A 260 -6.06 2.19 -25.51
N ALA A 261 -6.93 1.43 -26.17
CA ALA A 261 -6.57 0.61 -27.32
C ALA A 261 -6.09 1.45 -28.50
N LEU A 262 -6.76 2.58 -28.79
CA LEU A 262 -6.40 3.51 -29.85
C LEU A 262 -5.07 4.23 -29.60
N ALA A 263 -4.76 4.55 -28.33
CA ALA A 263 -3.52 5.24 -27.96
C ALA A 263 -2.24 4.42 -28.20
N VAL A 264 -2.34 3.10 -28.40
CA VAL A 264 -1.17 2.22 -28.63
C VAL A 264 -0.47 2.49 -29.96
N GLY A 265 -1.17 3.02 -30.97
CA GLY A 265 -0.54 3.46 -32.22
C GLY A 265 0.50 4.58 -32.02
N ALA A 266 0.36 5.39 -30.97
CA ALA A 266 1.22 6.55 -30.70
C ALA A 266 2.32 6.28 -29.66
N ALA A 267 2.06 5.43 -28.66
CA ALA A 267 2.96 5.22 -27.51
C ALA A 267 3.32 3.75 -27.24
N GLY A 268 2.93 2.83 -28.13
CA GLY A 268 3.12 1.40 -27.95
C GLY A 268 2.36 0.85 -26.74
N ALA A 269 2.77 -0.33 -26.25
CA ALA A 269 2.10 -1.03 -25.15
C ALA A 269 2.24 -0.33 -23.78
N VAL A 270 3.09 0.70 -23.66
CA VAL A 270 3.40 1.35 -22.38
C VAL A 270 2.15 2.00 -21.77
N ARG A 271 1.35 2.72 -22.56
CA ARG A 271 0.12 3.38 -22.06
C ARG A 271 -0.90 2.37 -21.55
N MET A 272 -1.11 1.26 -22.26
CA MET A 272 -2.00 0.18 -21.84
C MET A 272 -1.53 -0.42 -20.50
N ASN A 273 -0.23 -0.66 -20.35
CA ASN A 273 0.33 -1.22 -19.11
C ASN A 273 0.18 -0.27 -17.92
N LEU A 274 0.39 1.03 -18.12
CA LEU A 274 0.22 2.04 -17.06
C LEU A 274 -1.25 2.18 -16.64
N LEU A 275 -2.16 2.27 -17.61
CA LEU A 275 -3.60 2.32 -17.33
C LEU A 275 -4.06 1.07 -16.58
N TRP A 276 -3.67 -0.11 -17.08
CA TRP A 276 -3.96 -1.39 -16.42
C TRP A 276 -3.44 -1.42 -14.98
N GLY A 277 -2.20 -0.98 -14.77
CA GLY A 277 -1.58 -0.92 -13.44
C GLY A 277 -2.44 -0.15 -12.45
N ASN A 278 -2.83 1.07 -12.81
CA ASN A 278 -3.62 1.97 -11.98
C ASN A 278 -5.03 1.43 -11.71
N LEU A 279 -5.73 0.94 -12.74
CA LEU A 279 -7.11 0.43 -12.59
C LEU A 279 -7.21 -0.82 -11.71
N GLN A 280 -6.11 -1.57 -11.59
CA GLN A 280 -6.08 -2.87 -10.90
C GLN A 280 -5.52 -2.77 -9.47
N GLU A 281 -5.10 -1.60 -9.02
CA GLU A 281 -4.47 -1.37 -7.72
C GLU A 281 -5.42 -1.74 -6.57
N ALA A 282 -6.64 -1.19 -6.57
CA ALA A 282 -7.65 -1.48 -5.56
C ALA A 282 -8.04 -2.97 -5.52
N ALA A 283 -8.11 -3.64 -6.67
CA ALA A 283 -8.35 -5.09 -6.72
C ALA A 283 -7.17 -5.89 -6.13
N ALA A 284 -5.94 -5.44 -6.37
CA ALA A 284 -4.76 -6.06 -5.77
C ALA A 284 -4.75 -5.89 -4.24
N VAL A 285 -5.04 -4.69 -3.74
CA VAL A 285 -5.16 -4.43 -2.29
C VAL A 285 -6.28 -5.28 -1.67
N ALA A 286 -7.47 -5.32 -2.29
CA ALA A 286 -8.57 -6.17 -1.85
C ALA A 286 -8.23 -7.67 -1.79
N THR A 287 -7.33 -8.13 -2.67
CA THR A 287 -6.86 -9.53 -2.65
C THR A 287 -6.17 -9.86 -1.33
N LEU A 288 -5.47 -8.91 -0.68
CA LEU A 288 -4.83 -9.15 0.61
C LEU A 288 -5.85 -9.40 1.73
N ALA A 289 -7.03 -8.79 1.69
CA ALA A 289 -8.09 -9.07 2.66
C ALA A 289 -8.61 -10.51 2.55
N VAL A 290 -8.59 -11.08 1.35
CA VAL A 290 -8.92 -12.50 1.13
C VAL A 290 -7.84 -13.41 1.69
N LEU A 291 -6.56 -13.04 1.55
CA LEU A 291 -5.43 -13.81 2.07
C LEU A 291 -5.32 -13.74 3.60
N PHE A 292 -5.60 -12.57 4.17
CA PHE A 292 -5.44 -12.27 5.59
C PHE A 292 -6.74 -11.73 6.18
N PRO A 293 -7.78 -12.57 6.32
CA PRO A 293 -9.11 -12.13 6.74
C PRO A 293 -9.18 -11.64 8.19
N THR A 294 -8.14 -11.87 8.99
CA THR A 294 -7.99 -11.38 10.37
C THR A 294 -7.18 -10.09 10.47
N SER A 295 -6.76 -9.53 9.33
CA SER A 295 -5.95 -8.32 9.26
C SER A 295 -6.78 -7.15 8.75
N ARG A 296 -6.33 -5.94 9.04
CA ARG A 296 -7.00 -4.70 8.67
C ARG A 296 -6.18 -3.97 7.62
N LEU A 297 -6.81 -3.57 6.51
CA LEU A 297 -6.19 -2.74 5.49
C LEU A 297 -6.55 -1.27 5.72
N GLU A 298 -5.61 -0.38 5.40
CA GLU A 298 -5.74 1.05 5.64
C GLU A 298 -5.26 1.82 4.40
N GLU A 299 -6.08 2.75 3.94
CA GLU A 299 -5.68 3.74 2.94
C GLU A 299 -4.72 4.74 3.60
N VAL A 300 -3.69 5.15 2.87
CA VAL A 300 -2.71 6.12 3.34
C VAL A 300 -2.28 7.03 2.19
N GLY A 301 -2.01 8.29 2.53
CA GLY A 301 -1.49 9.30 1.62
C GLY A 301 0.03 9.27 1.54
N LEU A 302 0.63 10.46 1.55
CA LEU A 302 2.08 10.63 1.49
C LEU A 302 2.67 10.62 2.91
N LEU A 303 3.43 9.57 3.23
CA LEU A 303 4.23 9.45 4.45
C LEU A 303 5.58 10.14 4.25
N CYS A 304 5.81 11.24 4.94
CA CYS A 304 7.09 11.94 4.92
C CYS A 304 8.08 11.33 5.92
N LEU A 305 9.37 11.34 5.58
CA LEU A 305 10.42 10.98 6.53
C LEU A 305 10.47 12.03 7.66
N ARG A 306 10.28 11.60 8.91
CA ARG A 306 10.22 12.50 10.09
C ARG A 306 11.38 12.35 11.06
N ASP A 307 11.95 11.16 11.13
CA ASP A 307 13.09 10.85 11.99
C ASP A 307 14.12 10.10 11.16
N SER A 308 15.36 10.59 11.19
CA SER A 308 16.52 9.97 10.56
C SER A 308 17.62 9.63 11.56
N SER A 309 17.37 9.86 12.86
CA SER A 309 18.26 9.52 13.96
C SER A 309 18.69 8.05 14.01
N PRO A 310 17.85 7.06 13.62
CA PRO A 310 18.28 5.65 13.59
C PRO A 310 19.46 5.37 12.67
N TRP A 311 19.72 6.25 11.71
CA TRP A 311 20.81 6.11 10.73
C TRP A 311 21.90 7.17 10.91
N SER A 312 21.95 7.85 12.06
CA SER A 312 22.98 8.86 12.38
C SER A 312 23.12 9.99 11.34
N ILE A 313 22.02 10.33 10.67
CA ILE A 313 21.96 11.39 9.66
C ILE A 313 20.98 12.46 10.13
N GLU A 314 21.38 13.73 10.05
CA GLU A 314 20.50 14.86 10.36
C GLU A 314 19.44 15.02 9.25
N LEU A 315 18.18 15.22 9.62
CA LEU A 315 17.10 15.29 8.62
C LEU A 315 17.29 16.45 7.63
N ASN A 316 17.88 17.55 8.08
CA ASN A 316 18.18 18.74 7.25
C ASN A 316 19.29 18.50 6.22
N ASP A 317 20.06 17.43 6.36
CA ASP A 317 21.11 17.03 5.42
C ASP A 317 20.55 16.28 4.21
N LEU A 318 19.31 15.81 4.30
CA LEU A 318 18.64 15.03 3.28
C LEU A 318 17.74 15.93 2.41
N PRO A 319 17.51 15.56 1.14
CA PRO A 319 16.39 16.14 0.42
C PRO A 319 15.09 15.75 1.14
N PRO A 320 13.98 16.50 0.98
CA PRO A 320 12.68 16.04 1.47
C PRO A 320 12.37 14.67 0.86
N ILE A 321 12.13 13.67 1.71
CA ILE A 321 11.81 12.30 1.29
C ILE A 321 10.34 12.03 1.62
N GLY A 322 9.67 11.24 0.77
CA GLY A 322 8.33 10.75 1.05
C GLY A 322 8.02 9.43 0.37
N ALA A 323 7.05 8.72 0.94
CA ALA A 323 6.58 7.43 0.50
C ALA A 323 5.06 7.43 0.38
N SER A 324 4.53 6.86 -0.69
CA SER A 324 3.09 6.64 -0.86
C SER A 324 2.90 5.16 -1.16
N PRO A 325 2.89 4.30 -0.13
CA PRO A 325 2.57 2.89 -0.34
C PRO A 325 1.12 2.75 -0.78
N ASP A 326 0.80 1.71 -1.53
CA ASP A 326 -0.56 1.50 -2.06
C ASP A 326 -1.57 1.23 -0.93
N ALA A 327 -1.11 0.65 0.19
CA ALA A 327 -1.86 0.54 1.44
C ALA A 327 -0.92 0.30 2.63
N LEU A 328 -1.50 0.29 3.83
CA LEU A 328 -0.94 -0.35 5.01
C LEU A 328 -1.79 -1.56 5.39
N ILE A 329 -1.17 -2.59 5.97
CA ILE A 329 -1.88 -3.74 6.54
C ILE A 329 -1.46 -3.93 8.00
N THR A 330 -2.42 -4.08 8.89
CA THR A 330 -2.19 -4.33 10.33
C THR A 330 -2.60 -5.76 10.66
N HIS A 331 -1.63 -6.55 11.14
CA HIS A 331 -1.79 -7.91 11.63
C HIS A 331 -1.93 -7.93 13.15
N TYR A 332 -2.87 -8.70 13.69
CA TYR A 332 -3.03 -8.87 15.13
C TYR A 332 -2.32 -10.16 15.56
N VAL A 333 -1.05 -10.05 15.93
CA VAL A 333 -0.13 -11.18 16.13
C VAL A 333 -0.14 -11.64 17.59
N PRO A 334 -0.53 -12.89 17.87
CA PRO A 334 -0.44 -13.43 19.23
C PRO A 334 1.03 -13.68 19.60
N ILE A 335 1.42 -13.22 20.79
CA ILE A 335 2.72 -13.48 21.42
C ILE A 335 2.48 -14.47 22.56
N THR A 336 3.20 -15.58 22.55
CA THR A 336 3.04 -16.65 23.55
C THR A 336 4.08 -16.54 24.66
N HIS A 337 3.85 -17.26 25.76
CA HIS A 337 4.88 -17.42 26.79
C HIS A 337 6.17 -18.05 26.23
N GLY A 338 6.05 -18.95 25.24
CA GLY A 338 7.19 -19.55 24.54
C GLY A 338 8.05 -18.52 23.82
N ASP A 339 7.44 -17.53 23.16
CA ASP A 339 8.17 -16.44 22.49
C ASP A 339 9.02 -15.63 23.47
N ILE A 340 8.47 -15.29 24.63
CA ILE A 340 9.19 -14.54 25.68
C ILE A 340 10.35 -15.38 26.24
N GLN A 341 10.17 -16.69 26.42
CA GLN A 341 11.23 -17.58 26.89
C GLN A 341 12.36 -17.73 25.87
N VAL A 342 12.03 -17.86 24.59
CA VAL A 342 13.01 -17.85 23.48
C VAL A 342 13.80 -16.54 23.51
N ALA A 343 13.11 -15.41 23.63
CA ALA A 343 13.73 -14.09 23.71
C ALA A 343 14.72 -13.97 24.88
N ARG A 344 14.31 -14.35 26.10
CA ARG A 344 15.18 -14.34 27.29
C ARG A 344 16.41 -15.23 27.12
N SER A 345 16.23 -16.39 26.49
CA SER A 345 17.32 -17.32 26.21
C SER A 345 18.33 -16.73 25.22
N SER A 346 17.85 -16.12 24.13
CA SER A 346 18.67 -15.41 23.15
C SER A 346 19.43 -14.24 23.76
N LEU A 347 18.76 -13.42 24.58
CA LEU A 347 19.40 -12.30 25.28
C LEU A 347 20.51 -12.79 26.22
N THR A 348 20.27 -13.87 26.97
CA THR A 348 21.28 -14.47 27.85
C THR A 348 22.50 -14.93 27.06
N ALA A 349 22.30 -15.53 25.88
CA ALA A 349 23.39 -15.95 25.01
C ALA A 349 24.21 -14.76 24.48
N VAL A 350 23.55 -13.69 24.03
CA VAL A 350 24.20 -12.45 23.57
C VAL A 350 25.05 -11.83 24.69
N LEU A 351 24.49 -11.72 25.90
CA LEU A 351 25.21 -11.14 27.04
C LEU A 351 26.43 -11.97 27.48
N ARG A 352 26.33 -13.31 27.45
CA ARG A 352 27.46 -14.21 27.76
C ARG A 352 28.59 -14.11 26.73
N GLY A 353 28.26 -13.93 25.45
CA GLY A 353 29.24 -13.79 24.37
C GLY A 353 30.17 -12.57 24.53
N HIS A 354 29.75 -11.56 25.29
CA HIS A 354 30.53 -10.34 25.53
C HIS A 354 31.51 -10.43 26.72
N GLY A 355 31.69 -11.61 27.32
CA GLY A 355 32.74 -11.86 28.33
C GLY A 355 32.57 -11.14 29.67
N SER A 356 31.39 -10.57 29.94
CA SER A 356 31.09 -9.91 31.22
C SER A 356 30.70 -10.97 32.25
N GLY A 357 31.63 -11.36 33.12
CA GLY A 357 31.35 -12.22 34.27
C GLY A 357 30.37 -11.56 35.23
N ASP A 358 29.38 -12.34 35.71
CA ASP A 358 28.37 -12.04 36.75
C ASP A 358 28.32 -10.59 37.28
N CYS A 359 27.78 -9.67 36.48
CA CYS A 359 27.37 -8.36 36.97
C CYS A 359 25.87 -8.38 37.30
N HIS A 360 25.54 -8.29 38.58
CA HIS A 360 24.16 -8.07 39.03
C HIS A 360 23.65 -6.73 38.48
N PHE A 361 22.68 -6.78 37.55
CA PHE A 361 21.99 -5.64 36.92
C PHE A 361 21.09 -4.85 37.89
N LYS A 362 21.64 -4.34 39.00
CA LYS A 362 20.85 -3.54 39.96
C LYS A 362 20.80 -2.05 39.67
N ASN A 363 21.72 -1.50 38.85
CA ASN A 363 21.75 -0.08 38.51
C ASN A 363 21.96 0.12 37.00
N ALA A 364 21.03 0.83 36.35
CA ALA A 364 21.02 1.28 34.95
C ALA A 364 21.54 0.28 33.89
N VAL A 365 20.64 -0.28 33.09
CA VAL A 365 21.01 -1.11 31.92
C VAL A 365 21.90 -0.29 30.97
N PRO A 366 23.16 -0.68 30.75
CA PRO A 366 24.04 0.01 29.79
C PRO A 366 23.37 0.14 28.42
N SER A 367 23.68 1.18 27.66
CA SER A 367 23.08 1.39 26.32
C SER A 367 23.14 0.13 25.45
N ALA A 368 24.31 -0.52 25.42
CA ALA A 368 24.53 -1.76 24.68
C ALA A 368 23.58 -2.91 25.08
N ALA A 369 23.18 -3.00 26.35
CA ALA A 369 22.23 -4.01 26.80
C ALA A 369 20.79 -3.64 26.42
N ARG A 370 20.43 -2.35 26.35
CA ARG A 370 19.13 -1.91 25.80
C ARG A 370 19.03 -2.24 24.32
N ASP A 371 20.09 -1.98 23.55
CA ASP A 371 20.14 -2.27 22.11
C ASP A 371 20.04 -3.78 21.86
N ALA A 372 20.76 -4.59 22.65
CA ALA A 372 20.66 -6.05 22.57
C ALA A 372 19.25 -6.56 22.88
N VAL A 373 18.57 -6.02 23.90
CA VAL A 373 17.18 -6.38 24.23
C VAL A 373 16.25 -6.02 23.08
N ARG A 374 16.35 -4.81 22.52
CA ARG A 374 15.53 -4.37 21.38
C ARG A 374 15.73 -5.27 20.17
N GLN A 375 16.98 -5.64 19.86
CA GLN A 375 17.29 -6.52 18.73
C GLN A 375 16.67 -7.92 18.91
N VAL A 376 16.74 -8.47 20.12
CA VAL A 376 16.10 -9.75 20.46
C VAL A 376 14.57 -9.64 20.35
N ALA A 377 13.97 -8.58 20.89
CA ALA A 377 12.53 -8.31 20.78
C ALA A 377 12.09 -8.22 19.31
N ARG A 378 12.84 -7.48 18.48
CA ARG A 378 12.60 -7.36 17.04
C ARG A 378 12.62 -8.72 16.35
N SER A 379 13.61 -9.56 16.64
CA SER A 379 13.71 -10.92 16.09
C SER A 379 12.49 -11.79 16.43
N VAL A 380 12.01 -11.70 17.67
CA VAL A 380 10.84 -12.44 18.15
C VAL A 380 9.56 -11.95 17.48
N LEU A 381 9.34 -10.63 17.38
CA LEU A 381 8.18 -10.07 16.69
C LEU A 381 8.17 -10.43 15.20
N ARG A 382 9.32 -10.36 14.51
CA ARG A 382 9.44 -10.80 13.12
C ARG A 382 9.09 -12.29 12.97
N SER A 383 9.60 -13.12 13.87
CA SER A 383 9.29 -14.56 13.87
C SER A 383 7.80 -14.84 14.10
N ALA A 384 7.19 -14.13 15.05
CA ALA A 384 5.77 -14.25 15.35
C ALA A 384 4.89 -13.81 14.17
N LEU A 385 5.25 -12.71 13.51
CA LEU A 385 4.57 -12.22 12.30
C LEU A 385 4.67 -13.22 11.15
N VAL A 386 5.84 -13.81 10.93
CA VAL A 386 6.06 -14.85 9.92
C VAL A 386 5.16 -16.05 10.19
N ARG A 387 5.13 -16.57 11.42
CA ARG A 387 4.24 -17.68 11.80
C ARG A 387 2.76 -17.31 11.62
N HIS A 388 2.36 -16.10 12.02
CA HIS A 388 0.97 -15.63 11.88
C HIS A 388 0.50 -15.62 10.42
N THR A 389 1.37 -15.19 9.50
CA THR A 389 1.03 -15.04 8.08
C THR A 389 1.30 -16.27 7.23
N GLN A 390 2.08 -17.23 7.72
CA GLN A 390 2.26 -18.55 7.10
C GLN A 390 1.11 -19.52 7.43
N CYS A 391 0.25 -19.21 8.41
CA CYS A 391 -0.78 -20.13 8.86
C CYS A 391 -1.76 -20.44 7.69
N PRO A 392 -1.82 -21.69 7.22
CA PRO A 392 -2.38 -22.03 5.93
C PRO A 392 -3.90 -22.10 6.00
N ARG A 393 -4.59 -20.96 5.95
CA ARG A 393 -6.02 -20.95 5.59
C ARG A 393 -6.22 -21.12 4.07
N ALA A 394 -5.24 -20.76 3.26
CA ALA A 394 -5.28 -20.92 1.80
C ALA A 394 -5.20 -22.40 1.34
N ALA A 395 -4.66 -23.31 2.15
CA ALA A 395 -4.59 -24.73 1.81
C ALA A 395 -5.96 -25.43 1.86
N ALA A 396 -6.93 -24.88 2.62
CA ALA A 396 -8.30 -25.40 2.62
C ALA A 396 -9.01 -25.13 1.29
N THR A 397 -8.79 -23.95 0.69
CA THR A 397 -9.42 -23.58 -0.59
C THR A 397 -8.92 -24.36 -1.81
N GLU A 398 -7.67 -24.87 -1.82
CA GLU A 398 -7.19 -25.68 -2.96
C GLU A 398 -7.74 -27.11 -2.96
N ARG A 399 -8.03 -27.71 -1.79
CA ARG A 399 -8.68 -29.03 -1.73
C ARG A 399 -10.14 -28.96 -2.19
N ASP A 400 -10.86 -27.91 -1.81
CA ASP A 400 -12.25 -27.73 -2.24
C ASP A 400 -12.35 -27.39 -3.74
N ALA A 401 -11.37 -26.66 -4.30
CA ALA A 401 -11.32 -26.34 -5.72
C ALA A 401 -10.91 -27.52 -6.62
N ALA A 402 -10.26 -28.56 -6.08
CA ALA A 402 -9.92 -29.76 -6.84
C ALA A 402 -11.13 -30.71 -7.00
N GLU A 403 -12.14 -30.59 -6.14
CA GLU A 403 -13.34 -31.44 -6.16
C GLU A 403 -14.58 -30.74 -6.77
N GLY A 404 -14.58 -29.40 -6.84
CA GLY A 404 -15.59 -28.61 -7.57
C GLY A 404 -15.12 -28.25 -8.98
N GLY A 405 -15.96 -28.45 -10.01
CA GLY A 405 -15.65 -28.13 -11.41
C GLY A 405 -15.16 -26.68 -11.66
N PRO A 406 -14.68 -26.37 -12.89
CA PRO A 406 -13.81 -25.21 -13.22
C PRO A 406 -14.38 -23.79 -13.00
N TYR A 407 -15.49 -23.64 -12.26
CA TYR A 407 -16.18 -22.38 -12.00
C TYR A 407 -16.63 -22.15 -10.54
N ALA A 408 -16.21 -22.97 -9.56
CA ALA A 408 -16.75 -22.86 -8.19
C ALA A 408 -15.65 -22.79 -7.09
N ALA A 409 -14.77 -21.79 -7.15
CA ALA A 409 -14.05 -21.35 -5.94
C ALA A 409 -14.92 -20.29 -5.22
N THR A 410 -16.04 -20.73 -4.65
CA THR A 410 -16.85 -19.87 -3.78
C THR A 410 -16.04 -19.62 -2.51
N LEU A 411 -15.89 -18.36 -2.08
CA LEU A 411 -15.24 -18.04 -0.81
C LEU A 411 -15.83 -18.91 0.31
N PRO A 412 -15.01 -19.49 1.20
CA PRO A 412 -15.52 -20.30 2.30
C PRO A 412 -16.54 -19.47 3.08
N SER A 413 -17.71 -20.06 3.32
CA SER A 413 -18.75 -19.42 4.13
C SER A 413 -18.15 -19.02 5.49
N PRO A 414 -18.38 -17.78 5.98
CA PRO A 414 -17.75 -17.26 7.20
C PRO A 414 -18.03 -18.07 8.48
N ASN A 415 -18.88 -19.11 8.40
CA ASN A 415 -19.23 -19.98 9.52
C ASN A 415 -18.26 -21.15 9.76
N CYS A 416 -17.21 -21.35 8.94
CA CYS A 416 -16.19 -22.36 9.22
C CYS A 416 -15.12 -21.80 10.18
N THR A 417 -15.53 -21.55 11.43
CA THR A 417 -14.63 -21.09 12.49
C THR A 417 -14.00 -22.31 13.20
N SER A 418 -12.74 -22.62 12.88
CA SER A 418 -11.80 -22.77 14.00
C SER A 418 -11.94 -21.51 14.85
N ARG A 419 -12.07 -21.62 16.19
CA ARG A 419 -12.43 -20.58 17.18
C ARG A 419 -11.69 -19.23 16.98
N GLY A 420 -12.01 -18.52 15.92
CA GLY A 420 -11.52 -17.20 15.60
C GLY A 420 -12.33 -16.23 16.43
N LEU A 421 -11.63 -15.34 17.13
CA LEU A 421 -12.27 -14.24 17.81
C LEU A 421 -13.17 -13.48 16.81
N PRO A 422 -14.41 -13.13 17.19
CA PRO A 422 -15.34 -12.46 16.29
C PRO A 422 -14.75 -11.14 15.78
N ILE A 423 -15.07 -10.74 14.54
CA ILE A 423 -14.57 -9.48 13.93
C ILE A 423 -14.85 -8.26 14.82
N SER A 424 -15.93 -8.29 15.61
CA SER A 424 -16.26 -7.24 16.59
C SER A 424 -15.26 -7.10 17.74
N SER A 425 -14.35 -8.05 17.93
CA SER A 425 -13.29 -7.99 18.94
C SER A 425 -11.97 -7.44 18.39
N TRP A 426 -11.93 -7.00 17.14
CA TRP A 426 -10.72 -6.38 16.61
C TRP A 426 -10.47 -5.07 17.36
N GLY A 427 -9.22 -4.87 17.78
CA GLY A 427 -8.81 -3.63 18.42
C GLY A 427 -9.05 -2.41 17.50
N PRO A 428 -9.09 -1.20 18.06
CA PRO A 428 -9.20 0.02 17.27
C PRO A 428 -8.11 0.07 16.17
N SER A 429 -8.40 0.75 15.07
CA SER A 429 -7.38 1.08 14.05
C SER A 429 -6.25 1.84 14.74
N LEU A 430 -5.01 1.45 14.46
CA LEU A 430 -3.87 2.23 14.89
C LEU A 430 -3.89 3.57 14.16
N PRO A 431 -3.65 4.72 14.84
CA PRO A 431 -3.52 5.99 14.16
C PRO A 431 -2.50 5.93 13.01
N LEU A 432 -2.75 6.61 11.89
CA LEU A 432 -1.81 6.59 10.75
C LEU A 432 -0.44 7.21 11.08
N HIS A 433 -0.40 8.06 12.11
CA HIS A 433 0.82 8.70 12.58
C HIS A 433 1.55 7.92 13.69
N SER A 434 1.02 6.79 14.17
CA SER A 434 1.68 5.98 15.19
C SER A 434 2.63 4.93 14.60
N TYR A 435 3.75 4.73 15.28
CA TYR A 435 4.76 3.72 14.94
C TYR A 435 4.47 2.42 15.70
N GLY A 436 3.50 1.63 15.20
CA GLY A 436 3.04 0.42 15.90
C GLY A 436 4.16 -0.57 16.28
N TRP A 437 5.27 -0.59 15.54
CA TRP A 437 6.44 -1.42 15.86
C TRP A 437 7.25 -0.93 17.06
N GLU A 438 7.44 0.38 17.24
CA GLU A 438 8.22 0.90 18.36
C GLU A 438 7.51 0.62 19.69
N GLU A 439 6.19 0.82 19.74
CA GLU A 439 5.37 0.47 20.91
C GLU A 439 5.42 -1.04 21.21
N ALA A 440 5.35 -1.88 20.17
CA ALA A 440 5.49 -3.33 20.31
C ALA A 440 6.87 -3.76 20.81
N LEU A 441 7.93 -3.11 20.32
CA LEU A 441 9.31 -3.35 20.74
C LEU A 441 9.52 -2.93 22.20
N ASP A 442 8.98 -1.78 22.60
CA ASP A 442 9.07 -1.28 23.97
C ASP A 442 8.37 -2.23 24.94
N TRP A 443 7.15 -2.66 24.61
CA TRP A 443 6.41 -3.60 25.43
C TRP A 443 7.15 -4.94 25.57
N LEU A 444 7.60 -5.53 24.45
CA LEU A 444 8.25 -6.83 24.49
C LEU A 444 9.62 -6.74 25.18
N SER A 445 10.36 -5.63 25.00
CA SER A 445 11.60 -5.37 25.71
C SER A 445 11.39 -5.34 27.23
N ALA A 446 10.33 -4.67 27.68
CA ALA A 446 9.96 -4.65 29.10
C ALA A 446 9.57 -6.06 29.60
N ALA A 447 8.79 -6.82 28.82
CA ALA A 447 8.37 -8.17 29.17
C ALA A 447 9.56 -9.15 29.26
N ILE A 448 10.55 -9.03 28.38
CA ILE A 448 11.79 -9.83 28.41
C ILE A 448 12.56 -9.57 29.70
N LEU A 449 12.69 -8.30 30.10
CA LEU A 449 13.47 -7.88 31.26
C LEU A 449 12.78 -8.13 32.61
N CYS A 450 11.44 -8.18 32.64
CA CYS A 450 10.71 -8.49 33.87
C CYS A 450 11.03 -9.93 34.32
N PRO A 451 11.47 -10.16 35.58
CA PRO A 451 11.65 -11.50 36.11
C PRO A 451 10.33 -12.27 36.05
N SER A 452 10.37 -13.53 35.62
CA SER A 452 9.24 -14.46 35.79
C SER A 452 9.01 -14.62 37.30
N GLU A 453 8.04 -13.93 37.88
CA GLU A 453 7.71 -14.08 39.29
C GLU A 453 7.31 -15.54 39.55
N LYS A 454 8.24 -16.27 40.15
CA LYS A 454 8.19 -17.65 40.66
C LYS A 454 6.85 -18.38 40.51
N ALA A 455 6.73 -19.16 39.44
CA ALA A 455 5.97 -20.39 39.43
C ALA A 455 6.66 -21.44 40.32
N SER A 456 6.57 -21.27 41.65
CA SER A 456 6.78 -22.30 42.69
C SER A 456 6.76 -21.67 44.10
N GLY A 457 5.57 -21.39 44.62
CA GLY A 457 5.42 -20.99 46.03
C GLY A 457 4.04 -20.43 46.38
N ILE A 458 3.21 -21.26 47.01
CA ILE A 458 1.86 -20.97 47.52
C ILE A 458 1.84 -19.71 48.42
N GLY A 459 0.95 -18.75 48.13
CA GLY A 459 0.64 -17.65 49.05
C GLY A 459 0.02 -16.43 48.39
N SER A 460 -1.29 -16.28 48.56
CA SER A 460 -2.09 -15.10 48.19
C SER A 460 -1.50 -13.79 48.76
N ALA A 461 -0.97 -12.91 47.90
CA ALA A 461 -1.07 -11.44 48.04
C ALA A 461 -0.65 -10.75 46.73
N SER A 462 -1.41 -9.70 46.39
CA SER A 462 -1.39 -8.84 45.19
C SER A 462 -0.08 -8.71 44.39
N SER A 463 -0.09 -9.13 43.12
CA SER A 463 0.91 -8.80 42.11
C SER A 463 0.36 -7.77 41.11
N THR A 464 1.22 -6.82 40.71
CA THR A 464 0.99 -5.87 39.61
C THR A 464 1.72 -6.40 38.38
N GLU A 465 1.00 -7.15 37.53
CA GLU A 465 1.52 -7.57 36.22
C GLU A 465 1.77 -6.35 35.31
N PRO A 466 2.82 -6.38 34.46
CA PRO A 466 3.01 -5.37 33.42
C PRO A 466 1.79 -5.41 32.51
N THR A 467 0.93 -4.40 32.65
CA THR A 467 -0.32 -4.32 31.89
C THR A 467 0.05 -4.24 30.41
N PRO A 468 -0.60 -5.02 29.51
CA PRO A 468 -0.44 -4.81 28.07
C PRO A 468 -0.64 -3.32 27.75
N PRO A 469 0.00 -2.79 26.69
CA PRO A 469 -0.13 -1.38 26.35
C PRO A 469 -1.62 -1.06 26.32
N LYS A 470 -2.04 -0.15 27.20
CA LYS A 470 -3.37 0.43 27.10
C LYS A 470 -3.31 1.28 25.84
N PHE A 471 -3.64 0.67 24.71
CA PHE A 471 -3.92 1.42 23.49
C PHE A 471 -4.92 2.52 23.89
N PRO A 472 -4.70 3.77 23.46
CA PRO A 472 -5.58 4.86 23.84
C PRO A 472 -7.00 4.43 23.46
N SER A 473 -7.84 4.25 24.47
CA SER A 473 -9.28 4.15 24.24
C SER A 473 -9.67 5.46 23.59
N SER A 474 -10.33 5.38 22.42
CA SER A 474 -10.73 6.56 21.66
C SER A 474 -11.36 7.61 22.59
N PRO A 475 -11.09 8.91 22.40
CA PRO A 475 -11.77 9.94 23.16
C PRO A 475 -13.28 9.72 23.03
N SER A 476 -13.99 9.75 24.16
CA SER A 476 -15.44 9.60 24.19
C SER A 476 -16.05 10.57 23.18
N ILE A 477 -16.74 10.03 22.17
CA ILE A 477 -17.43 10.82 21.16
C ILE A 477 -18.30 11.85 21.89
N ILE A 478 -17.98 13.13 21.71
CA ILE A 478 -18.80 14.23 22.20
C ILE A 478 -20.14 14.08 21.49
N SER A 479 -21.16 13.68 22.24
CA SER A 479 -22.53 13.62 21.75
C SER A 479 -23.00 15.04 21.45
N ILE A 480 -22.95 15.43 20.18
CA ILE A 480 -23.60 16.65 19.70
C ILE A 480 -25.10 16.34 19.69
N GLY A 481 -25.80 16.80 20.73
CA GLY A 481 -27.23 16.60 20.89
C GLY A 481 -28.01 17.30 19.79
N THR A 482 -28.59 16.52 18.87
CA THR A 482 -29.69 16.96 18.02
C THR A 482 -31.00 16.73 18.78
N HIS A 483 -31.59 17.82 19.29
CA HIS A 483 -32.97 17.79 19.77
C HIS A 483 -33.93 17.63 18.58
N GLN A 484 -34.48 16.43 18.40
CA GLN A 484 -35.76 16.25 17.72
C GLN A 484 -36.69 15.41 18.61
N ALA A 485 -37.77 16.05 19.03
CA ALA A 485 -38.88 15.43 19.73
C ALA A 485 -39.73 14.64 18.72
N ALA A 486 -39.85 13.34 18.93
CA ALA A 486 -40.89 12.52 18.31
C ALA A 486 -41.40 11.48 19.32
N GLN A 487 -42.71 11.34 19.33
CA GLN A 487 -43.54 10.69 20.34
C GLN A 487 -43.32 9.16 20.38
N GLN A 488 -43.30 8.61 21.61
CA GLN A 488 -43.29 7.18 21.89
C GLN A 488 -44.68 6.58 21.68
N GLU A 489 -44.78 5.57 20.80
CA GLU A 489 -45.83 4.55 20.86
C GLU A 489 -45.21 3.23 21.38
N GLN A 490 -45.86 2.64 22.38
CA GLN A 490 -45.47 1.36 22.99
C GLN A 490 -45.98 0.16 22.16
N PRO A 491 -45.19 -0.93 22.03
CA PRO A 491 -45.73 -2.22 21.65
C PRO A 491 -46.07 -3.11 22.88
N PRO A 492 -47.01 -4.06 22.74
CA PRO A 492 -47.54 -4.86 23.86
C PRO A 492 -46.65 -6.08 24.20
N PRO A 493 -46.86 -6.72 25.38
CA PRO A 493 -46.01 -7.79 25.85
C PRO A 493 -46.45 -9.15 25.28
N GLN A 494 -45.49 -10.00 24.89
CA GLN A 494 -45.74 -11.42 24.64
C GLN A 494 -44.92 -12.32 25.56
N GLN A 495 -45.66 -13.26 26.15
CA GLN A 495 -45.28 -14.27 27.12
C GLN A 495 -44.68 -15.54 26.47
N GLN A 496 -43.80 -16.17 27.26
CA GLN A 496 -43.66 -17.61 27.52
C GLN A 496 -43.19 -18.60 26.42
N GLN A 497 -42.02 -19.18 26.77
CA GLN A 497 -41.71 -20.62 26.86
C GLN A 497 -42.00 -21.53 25.67
N ARG A 498 -40.93 -22.20 25.21
CA ARG A 498 -40.92 -23.66 25.05
C ARG A 498 -39.52 -24.25 25.29
N GLN A 499 -39.50 -25.21 26.20
CA GLN A 499 -38.42 -26.18 26.43
C GLN A 499 -38.38 -27.21 25.29
N ALA A 500 -37.18 -27.63 24.90
CA ALA A 500 -36.89 -28.92 24.25
C ALA A 500 -35.45 -29.30 24.63
N SER A 501 -35.25 -30.14 25.66
CA SER A 501 -35.06 -31.60 25.55
C SER A 501 -33.79 -32.00 24.79
N ARG A 502 -32.68 -32.07 25.54
CA ARG A 502 -31.83 -33.25 25.76
C ARG A 502 -31.86 -34.33 24.68
N ASP A 503 -30.80 -34.41 23.88
CA ASP A 503 -30.32 -35.65 23.29
C ASP A 503 -28.79 -35.70 23.40
N GLN A 504 -28.32 -36.61 24.26
CA GLN A 504 -26.92 -36.98 24.43
C GLN A 504 -26.66 -38.19 23.53
N HIS A 505 -25.97 -38.00 22.40
CA HIS A 505 -25.31 -39.08 21.71
C HIS A 505 -23.80 -38.99 21.94
N ALA A 506 -23.30 -39.99 22.67
CA ALA A 506 -21.90 -40.22 22.92
C ALA A 506 -21.20 -40.60 21.60
N PHE A 507 -20.30 -39.72 21.13
CA PHE A 507 -19.26 -40.09 20.19
C PHE A 507 -17.96 -40.31 20.96
N ALA A 508 -17.62 -41.57 21.14
CA ALA A 508 -16.37 -42.01 21.72
C ALA A 508 -15.28 -42.06 20.63
N GLY A 509 -14.09 -41.54 20.96
CA GLY A 509 -12.85 -41.98 20.34
C GLY A 509 -12.26 -41.09 19.24
N TYR A 510 -11.80 -39.88 19.60
CA TYR A 510 -10.64 -39.28 18.94
C TYR A 510 -9.67 -38.79 20.02
N GLY A 511 -8.42 -39.22 19.93
CA GLY A 511 -7.39 -39.01 20.93
C GLY A 511 -7.16 -37.52 21.22
N LYS A 512 -7.19 -37.17 22.51
CA LYS A 512 -6.65 -35.92 23.03
C LYS A 512 -5.14 -35.90 22.77
N SER A 513 -4.70 -35.40 21.64
CA SER A 513 -3.41 -34.70 21.62
C SER A 513 -3.61 -33.49 22.53
N GLY A 514 -2.89 -33.45 23.65
CA GLY A 514 -2.81 -32.26 24.48
C GLY A 514 -2.12 -31.17 23.66
N ASP A 515 -2.89 -30.48 22.83
CA ASP A 515 -2.54 -29.16 22.35
C ASP A 515 -2.48 -28.31 23.61
N HIS A 516 -1.26 -28.13 24.11
CA HIS A 516 -0.95 -27.01 24.96
C HIS A 516 -1.30 -25.79 24.13
N ASP A 517 -2.50 -25.24 24.38
CA ASP A 517 -2.86 -23.88 24.02
C ASP A 517 -1.70 -23.03 24.56
N ASP A 518 -0.74 -22.70 23.69
CA ASP A 518 0.43 -21.93 24.06
C ASP A 518 -0.10 -20.63 24.63
N ASP A 519 0.00 -20.49 25.94
CA ASP A 519 -0.69 -19.47 26.71
C ASP A 519 -0.34 -18.08 26.15
N VAL A 520 -1.31 -17.50 25.42
CA VAL A 520 -1.14 -16.25 24.67
C VAL A 520 -1.08 -15.12 25.69
N VAL A 521 0.08 -14.47 25.77
CA VAL A 521 0.36 -13.40 26.72
C VAL A 521 -0.27 -12.08 26.25
N ALA A 522 -0.15 -11.81 24.96
CA ALA A 522 -0.66 -10.58 24.35
C ALA A 522 -0.96 -10.79 22.87
N VAL A 523 -1.85 -9.95 22.33
CA VAL A 523 -2.05 -9.81 20.89
C VAL A 523 -1.55 -8.42 20.50
N ILE A 524 -0.52 -8.38 19.66
CA ILE A 524 0.16 -7.15 19.27
C ILE A 524 -0.22 -6.77 17.83
N PRO A 525 -0.68 -5.54 17.58
CA PRO A 525 -0.89 -5.05 16.23
C PRO A 525 0.47 -4.71 15.58
N LEU A 526 0.83 -5.45 14.53
CA LEU A 526 2.05 -5.23 13.73
C LEU A 526 1.65 -4.76 12.34
N ARG A 527 2.15 -3.59 11.95
CA ARG A 527 1.81 -2.94 10.68
C ARG A 527 2.89 -3.22 9.62
N GLU A 528 2.49 -3.64 8.43
CA GLU A 528 3.35 -3.79 7.27
C GLU A 528 2.94 -2.78 6.18
N VAL A 529 3.93 -2.38 5.38
CA VAL A 529 3.70 -1.63 4.14
C VAL A 529 3.11 -2.57 3.09
N VAL A 530 2.21 -2.08 2.23
CA VAL A 530 1.76 -2.80 1.04
C VAL A 530 2.18 -2.06 -0.23
N GLU A 531 2.79 -2.81 -1.15
CA GLU A 531 3.05 -2.39 -2.53
C GLU A 531 2.47 -3.43 -3.49
N VAL A 532 1.82 -3.00 -4.56
CA VAL A 532 1.22 -3.88 -5.57
C VAL A 532 1.84 -3.65 -6.94
N LYS A 533 1.96 -4.74 -7.69
CA LYS A 533 2.45 -4.77 -9.07
C LYS A 533 1.54 -5.64 -9.92
N ASN A 534 0.71 -4.98 -10.72
CA ASN A 534 -0.23 -5.62 -11.63
C ASN A 534 0.43 -5.88 -13.00
N HIS A 535 0.37 -7.12 -13.47
CA HIS A 535 0.86 -7.51 -14.80
C HIS A 535 -0.26 -7.43 -15.83
N CYS A 536 -0.09 -6.57 -16.82
CA CYS A 536 -1.05 -6.43 -17.92
C CYS A 536 -1.06 -7.69 -18.79
N PRO A 537 -2.21 -8.37 -18.94
CA PRO A 537 -2.31 -9.57 -19.76
C PRO A 537 -2.38 -9.25 -21.26
N PHE A 538 -2.67 -8.00 -21.64
CA PHE A 538 -2.98 -7.64 -23.01
C PHE A 538 -1.73 -7.27 -23.81
N VAL A 539 -1.51 -8.00 -24.90
CA VAL A 539 -0.40 -7.76 -25.83
C VAL A 539 -0.95 -7.36 -27.18
N TYR A 540 -0.57 -6.17 -27.63
CA TYR A 540 -0.87 -5.66 -28.97
C TYR A 540 -0.20 -6.56 -30.03
N LYS A 541 -0.99 -7.04 -31.00
CA LYS A 541 -0.52 -7.88 -32.10
C LYS A 541 -0.37 -7.10 -33.40
N GLY A 542 -1.27 -6.16 -33.65
CA GLY A 542 -1.24 -5.38 -34.86
C GLY A 542 -2.50 -4.56 -35.05
N GLN A 543 -2.49 -3.76 -36.10
CA GLN A 543 -3.62 -2.96 -36.54
C GLN A 543 -3.78 -3.13 -38.05
N ARG A 544 -5.02 -3.18 -38.52
CA ARG A 544 -5.34 -3.23 -39.95
C ARG A 544 -6.55 -2.37 -40.27
N LYS A 545 -6.61 -1.89 -41.52
CA LYS A 545 -7.77 -1.15 -42.01
C LYS A 545 -8.97 -2.11 -42.13
N ALA A 546 -10.10 -1.74 -41.53
CA ALA A 546 -11.35 -2.47 -41.68
C ALA A 546 -11.92 -2.29 -43.09
N ARG A 547 -12.71 -3.27 -43.57
CA ARG A 547 -13.36 -3.21 -44.90
C ARG A 547 -14.34 -2.03 -45.04
N LYS A 548 -14.95 -1.55 -43.95
CA LYS A 548 -15.95 -0.48 -43.91
C LYS A 548 -15.51 0.72 -43.07
N ARG A 549 -14.48 1.46 -43.51
CA ARG A 549 -13.97 2.71 -42.88
C ARG A 549 -13.86 2.60 -41.35
N GLY A 550 -12.84 1.87 -40.88
CA GLY A 550 -12.52 1.75 -39.46
C GLY A 550 -11.13 1.15 -39.24
N LEU A 551 -10.68 1.12 -38.01
CA LEU A 551 -9.46 0.43 -37.61
C LEU A 551 -9.84 -0.86 -36.89
N VAL A 552 -9.22 -1.98 -37.26
CA VAL A 552 -9.27 -3.21 -36.46
C VAL A 552 -7.97 -3.27 -35.70
N ILE A 553 -8.07 -3.20 -34.38
CA ILE A 553 -6.94 -3.44 -33.48
C ILE A 553 -7.05 -4.85 -32.92
N ASP A 554 -5.94 -5.59 -33.00
CA ASP A 554 -5.88 -6.96 -32.50
C ASP A 554 -5.01 -7.02 -31.24
N TYR A 555 -5.63 -7.45 -30.16
CA TYR A 555 -4.98 -7.79 -28.91
C TYR A 555 -5.17 -9.27 -28.62
N VAL A 556 -4.17 -9.85 -27.97
CA VAL A 556 -4.28 -11.18 -27.37
C VAL A 556 -3.98 -11.11 -25.89
N VAL A 557 -4.56 -12.04 -25.14
CA VAL A 557 -4.13 -12.32 -23.77
C VAL A 557 -2.85 -13.15 -23.85
N ARG A 558 -1.73 -12.56 -23.42
CA ARG A 558 -0.45 -13.25 -23.21
C ARG A 558 0.09 -12.84 -21.84
N ASP A 559 -0.60 -13.32 -20.82
CA ASP A 559 -0.23 -13.08 -19.43
C ASP A 559 1.09 -13.80 -19.09
N ARG A 560 2.08 -13.07 -18.56
CA ARG A 560 3.36 -13.65 -18.11
C ARG A 560 3.24 -14.26 -16.72
N GLY A 561 2.19 -13.93 -15.99
CA GLY A 561 1.99 -14.27 -14.60
C GLY A 561 2.79 -13.37 -13.65
N PRO A 562 2.65 -13.62 -12.34
CA PRO A 562 3.42 -12.92 -11.32
C PRO A 562 4.94 -13.06 -11.52
N ILE A 563 5.70 -12.05 -11.08
CA ILE A 563 7.16 -12.16 -10.99
C ILE A 563 7.54 -13.30 -10.03
N LYS A 564 8.72 -13.88 -10.25
CA LYS A 564 9.23 -15.00 -9.43
C LYS A 564 10.06 -14.54 -8.24
N SER A 565 10.67 -13.37 -8.33
CA SER A 565 11.53 -12.74 -7.32
C SER A 565 11.41 -11.23 -7.40
N VAL A 566 11.67 -10.55 -6.27
CA VAL A 566 11.67 -9.09 -6.19
C VAL A 566 12.79 -8.53 -7.06
N TRP A 567 12.47 -7.50 -7.85
CA TRP A 567 13.49 -6.82 -8.66
C TRP A 567 14.32 -5.88 -7.78
N PRO A 568 15.67 -5.89 -7.88
CA PRO A 568 16.53 -4.99 -7.11
C PRO A 568 16.17 -3.50 -7.25
N LEU A 569 15.68 -3.08 -8.43
CA LEU A 569 15.18 -1.72 -8.66
C LEU A 569 13.97 -1.30 -7.81
N TRP A 570 13.32 -2.24 -7.11
CA TRP A 570 12.20 -1.97 -6.20
C TRP A 570 12.63 -1.90 -4.74
N VAL A 571 13.83 -2.36 -4.40
CA VAL A 571 14.36 -2.36 -3.03
C VAL A 571 14.37 -0.95 -2.43
N PRO A 572 14.90 0.11 -3.10
CA PRO A 572 14.87 1.45 -2.51
C PRO A 572 13.46 1.92 -2.16
N GLN A 573 12.49 1.62 -3.03
CA GLN A 573 11.10 2.01 -2.82
C GLN A 573 10.53 1.35 -1.57
N LEU A 574 10.70 0.03 -1.41
CA LEU A 574 10.19 -0.71 -0.25
C LEU A 574 10.89 -0.28 1.05
N GLN A 575 12.21 -0.09 1.01
CA GLN A 575 12.99 0.34 2.17
C GLN A 575 12.63 1.78 2.60
N ALA A 576 12.40 2.69 1.65
CA ALA A 576 11.91 4.04 1.97
C ALA A 576 10.47 4.05 2.50
N HIS A 577 9.60 3.14 2.04
CA HIS A 577 8.27 2.99 2.63
C HIS A 577 8.39 2.62 4.12
N MET A 578 9.25 1.67 4.46
CA MET A 578 9.51 1.25 5.83
C MET A 578 10.15 2.36 6.67
N ALA A 579 11.10 3.11 6.09
CA ALA A 579 11.71 4.27 6.75
C ALA A 579 10.68 5.37 7.09
N CYS A 580 9.78 5.71 6.15
CA CYS A 580 8.80 6.79 6.35
C CYS A 580 7.60 6.35 7.21
N SER A 581 7.22 5.08 7.18
CA SER A 581 6.11 4.54 7.98
C SER A 581 6.53 4.05 9.36
N GLY A 582 7.82 3.80 9.57
CA GLY A 582 8.35 3.05 10.71
C GLY A 582 7.94 1.59 10.76
N ALA A 583 7.43 1.02 9.67
CA ALA A 583 7.18 -0.42 9.57
C ALA A 583 8.51 -1.21 9.51
N GLU A 584 8.52 -2.42 10.06
CA GLU A 584 9.67 -3.34 9.99
C GLU A 584 9.66 -4.25 8.77
N SER A 585 8.55 -4.31 8.03
CA SER A 585 8.45 -5.09 6.79
C SER A 585 7.48 -4.48 5.78
N ALA A 586 7.69 -4.86 4.52
CA ALA A 586 6.84 -4.53 3.40
C ALA A 586 6.39 -5.81 2.67
N LEU A 587 5.11 -5.86 2.33
CA LEU A 587 4.50 -6.86 1.48
C LEU A 587 4.44 -6.34 0.04
N LEU A 588 5.04 -7.07 -0.89
CA LEU A 588 4.97 -6.79 -2.32
C LEU A 588 4.09 -7.85 -3.00
N LEU A 589 2.90 -7.44 -3.45
CA LEU A 589 1.98 -8.28 -4.18
C LEU A 589 2.19 -8.15 -5.69
N SER A 590 2.75 -9.18 -6.31
CA SER A 590 2.75 -9.33 -7.76
C SER A 590 1.47 -10.05 -8.20
N ARG A 591 0.56 -9.34 -8.87
CA ARG A 591 -0.74 -9.87 -9.29
C ARG A 591 -0.84 -9.97 -10.81
N SER A 592 -1.37 -11.10 -11.28
CA SER A 592 -1.80 -11.31 -12.65
C SER A 592 -3.33 -11.47 -12.66
N ALA A 593 -4.00 -11.16 -13.76
CA ALA A 593 -5.45 -11.36 -13.86
C ALA A 593 -5.82 -12.84 -13.95
N SER A 594 -4.98 -13.66 -14.60
CA SER A 594 -5.35 -15.04 -14.96
C SER A 594 -4.38 -16.12 -14.48
N LYS A 595 -3.24 -15.76 -13.90
CA LYS A 595 -2.17 -16.70 -13.49
C LYS A 595 -1.81 -16.57 -12.01
N GLY A 596 -2.77 -16.10 -11.21
CA GLY A 596 -2.63 -16.02 -9.77
C GLY A 596 -1.80 -14.85 -9.31
N ILE A 597 -1.29 -15.03 -8.09
CA ILE A 597 -0.54 -14.01 -7.37
C ILE A 597 0.73 -14.60 -6.80
N ARG A 598 1.69 -13.71 -6.53
CA ARG A 598 2.82 -14.00 -5.65
C ARG A 598 3.00 -12.84 -4.70
N LEU A 599 3.01 -13.14 -3.41
CA LEU A 599 3.23 -12.19 -2.34
C LEU A 599 4.62 -12.40 -1.77
N PHE A 600 5.40 -11.34 -1.70
CA PHE A 600 6.71 -11.34 -1.06
C PHE A 600 6.70 -10.49 0.20
N ARG A 601 7.50 -10.86 1.19
CA ARG A 601 7.83 -10.02 2.35
C ARG A 601 9.29 -9.61 2.27
N MET A 602 9.56 -8.33 2.47
CA MET A 602 10.89 -7.77 2.64
C MET A 602 10.97 -7.12 4.01
N PHE A 603 11.95 -7.50 4.81
CA PHE A 603 12.21 -6.81 6.08
C PHE A 603 13.03 -5.55 5.87
N ARG A 604 12.85 -4.60 6.79
CA ARG A 604 13.65 -3.38 6.89
C ARG A 604 15.10 -3.74 7.15
N ASP A 605 15.98 -3.12 6.36
CA ASP A 605 17.43 -3.23 6.47
C ASP A 605 17.99 -1.83 6.75
N ASP A 606 18.28 -1.56 8.03
CA ASP A 606 18.73 -0.24 8.47
C ASP A 606 20.11 0.12 7.89
N SER A 607 21.00 -0.86 7.69
CA SER A 607 22.31 -0.64 7.06
C SER A 607 22.17 -0.24 5.59
N TYR A 608 21.21 -0.85 4.87
CA TYR A 608 20.88 -0.43 3.52
C TYR A 608 20.32 0.99 3.47
N ILE A 609 19.41 1.35 4.38
CA ILE A 609 18.78 2.68 4.41
C ILE A 609 19.83 3.75 4.76
N GLU A 610 20.70 3.50 5.72
CA GLU A 610 21.82 4.37 6.08
C GLU A 610 22.71 4.65 4.86
N ALA A 611 23.17 3.60 4.18
CA ALA A 611 24.00 3.72 2.98
C ALA A 611 23.28 4.47 1.84
N ALA A 612 21.97 4.24 1.66
CA ALA A 612 21.16 4.98 0.69
C ALA A 612 21.09 6.47 1.06
N PHE A 613 20.81 6.79 2.33
CA PHE A 613 20.69 8.16 2.80
C PHE A 613 22.02 8.92 2.74
N ASP A 614 23.14 8.24 2.95
CA ASP A 614 24.46 8.81 2.75
C ASP A 614 24.72 9.24 1.30
N ILE A 615 24.23 8.48 0.31
CA ILE A 615 24.30 8.85 -1.11
C ILE A 615 23.38 10.05 -1.38
N LEU A 616 22.17 10.07 -0.81
CA LEU A 616 21.21 11.17 -1.00
C LEU A 616 21.69 12.47 -0.35
N ARG A 617 22.34 12.39 0.81
CA ARG A 617 22.99 13.51 1.47
C ARG A 617 24.06 14.13 0.56
N GLU A 618 24.88 13.29 -0.08
CA GLU A 618 25.85 13.77 -1.06
C GLU A 618 25.17 14.43 -2.27
N LEU A 619 24.09 13.83 -2.79
CA LEU A 619 23.27 14.44 -3.86
C LEU A 619 22.76 15.83 -3.49
N GLN A 620 22.26 15.95 -2.26
CA GLN A 620 21.71 17.19 -1.74
C GLN A 620 22.80 18.26 -1.62
N TYR A 621 23.93 17.94 -1.01
CA TYR A 621 25.01 18.90 -0.74
C TYR A 621 25.83 19.29 -1.98
N SER A 622 26.20 18.31 -2.79
CA SER A 622 27.16 18.51 -3.88
C SER A 622 26.48 19.01 -5.15
N GLN A 623 25.24 18.62 -5.40
CA GLN A 623 24.53 18.96 -6.63
C GLN A 623 23.36 19.90 -6.38
N VAL A 624 22.35 19.50 -5.59
CA VAL A 624 21.09 20.25 -5.45
C VAL A 624 21.32 21.64 -4.82
N ALA A 625 21.95 21.70 -3.64
CA ALA A 625 22.22 22.95 -2.93
C ALA A 625 23.11 23.90 -3.74
N ARG A 626 24.05 23.36 -4.53
CA ARG A 626 24.96 24.13 -5.39
C ARG A 626 24.38 24.44 -6.77
N LYS A 627 23.20 23.91 -7.10
CA LYS A 627 22.59 23.96 -8.43
C LYS A 627 23.54 23.50 -9.54
N GLN A 628 24.33 22.47 -9.25
CA GLN A 628 25.24 21.85 -10.21
C GLN A 628 24.66 20.51 -10.67
N PRO A 629 24.37 20.34 -11.97
CA PRO A 629 23.81 19.08 -12.46
C PRO A 629 24.82 17.94 -12.30
N PRO A 630 24.37 16.72 -11.94
CA PRO A 630 25.23 15.55 -11.88
C PRO A 630 25.72 15.13 -13.28
N GLY A 631 26.84 14.40 -13.32
CA GLY A 631 27.28 13.68 -14.53
C GLY A 631 26.41 12.46 -14.86
N SER A 632 26.80 11.66 -15.85
CA SER A 632 26.02 10.49 -16.32
C SER A 632 26.06 9.26 -15.38
N ASP A 633 27.09 9.17 -14.55
CA ASP A 633 27.29 8.10 -13.57
C ASP A 633 27.98 8.71 -12.32
N PRO A 634 27.32 9.65 -11.61
CA PRO A 634 27.98 10.51 -10.62
C PRO A 634 28.52 9.73 -9.40
N TRP A 635 28.02 8.52 -9.17
CA TRP A 635 28.41 7.68 -8.03
C TRP A 635 29.53 6.67 -8.36
N VAL A 636 29.95 6.56 -9.63
CA VAL A 636 31.05 5.65 -10.00
C VAL A 636 32.35 6.14 -9.37
N GLY A 637 33.01 5.28 -8.61
CA GLY A 637 34.22 5.60 -7.85
C GLY A 637 33.98 6.20 -6.46
N ARG A 638 32.71 6.48 -6.09
CA ARG A 638 32.35 6.82 -4.72
C ARG A 638 32.62 5.62 -3.81
N ALA A 639 33.32 5.85 -2.68
CA ALA A 639 33.61 4.81 -1.70
C ALA A 639 32.30 4.14 -1.21
N GLY A 640 32.30 2.81 -1.14
CA GLY A 640 31.15 1.99 -0.71
C GLY A 640 29.97 1.93 -1.69
N TYR A 641 30.01 2.62 -2.84
CA TYR A 641 28.88 2.58 -3.77
C TYR A 641 28.72 1.21 -4.47
N GLU A 642 29.83 0.55 -4.80
CA GLU A 642 29.76 -0.82 -5.37
C GLU A 642 29.16 -1.80 -4.35
N ASP A 643 29.57 -1.71 -3.09
CA ASP A 643 29.01 -2.51 -1.99
C ASP A 643 27.51 -2.21 -1.82
N PHE A 644 27.09 -0.95 -1.87
CA PHE A 644 25.67 -0.57 -1.82
C PHE A 644 24.86 -1.17 -2.97
N VAL A 645 25.40 -1.15 -4.20
CA VAL A 645 24.74 -1.74 -5.38
C VAL A 645 24.61 -3.26 -5.22
N GLN A 646 25.65 -3.92 -4.69
CA GLN A 646 25.64 -5.36 -4.42
C GLN A 646 24.66 -5.72 -3.29
N HIS A 647 24.68 -4.96 -2.20
CA HIS A 647 23.74 -5.08 -1.07
C HIS A 647 22.29 -4.88 -1.54
N THR A 648 22.03 -3.97 -2.50
CA THR A 648 20.70 -3.83 -3.13
C THR A 648 20.22 -5.16 -3.74
N VAL A 649 21.09 -5.91 -4.42
CA VAL A 649 20.77 -7.23 -4.99
C VAL A 649 20.53 -8.25 -3.87
N GLU A 650 21.33 -8.22 -2.83
CA GLU A 650 21.20 -9.13 -1.68
C GLU A 650 19.88 -8.94 -0.93
N VAL A 651 19.48 -7.69 -0.66
CA VAL A 651 18.17 -7.39 -0.04
C VAL A 651 17.01 -7.87 -0.92
N ALA A 652 17.10 -7.69 -2.24
CA ALA A 652 16.09 -8.22 -3.17
C ALA A 652 16.02 -9.76 -3.14
N CYS A 653 17.17 -10.44 -3.11
CA CYS A 653 17.25 -11.89 -3.02
C CYS A 653 16.78 -12.43 -1.66
N GLY A 654 16.95 -11.65 -0.59
CA GLY A 654 16.51 -11.98 0.76
C GLY A 654 14.99 -11.84 0.98
N ALA A 655 14.25 -11.28 0.02
CA ALA A 655 12.80 -11.18 0.13
C ALA A 655 12.13 -12.57 0.11
N GLU A 656 11.35 -12.86 1.14
CA GLU A 656 10.71 -14.15 1.36
C GLU A 656 9.41 -14.26 0.55
N THR A 657 9.12 -15.42 -0.03
CA THR A 657 7.81 -15.66 -0.64
C THR A 657 6.82 -16.11 0.44
N VAL A 658 5.76 -15.33 0.67
CA VAL A 658 4.74 -15.61 1.69
C VAL A 658 3.60 -16.45 1.13
N VAL A 659 3.08 -16.06 -0.05
CA VAL A 659 1.95 -16.73 -0.71
C VAL A 659 2.23 -16.87 -2.20
N VAL A 660 1.88 -18.03 -2.75
CA VAL A 660 1.82 -18.26 -4.21
C VAL A 660 0.48 -18.91 -4.51
N THR A 661 -0.24 -18.37 -5.48
CA THR A 661 -1.44 -19.02 -6.03
C THR A 661 -1.28 -19.20 -7.53
N SER A 662 -1.89 -20.25 -8.07
CA SER A 662 -1.98 -20.49 -9.51
C SER A 662 -3.14 -19.73 -10.17
N VAL A 663 -4.16 -19.37 -9.37
CA VAL A 663 -5.38 -18.67 -9.79
C VAL A 663 -5.55 -17.40 -8.98
N THR A 664 -6.00 -16.33 -9.64
CA THR A 664 -6.24 -15.04 -9.00
C THR A 664 -7.59 -15.10 -8.30
N PRO A 665 -7.66 -14.80 -6.98
CA PRO A 665 -8.94 -14.79 -6.29
C PRO A 665 -9.94 -13.88 -6.99
N GLN A 666 -11.13 -14.41 -7.28
CA GLN A 666 -12.21 -13.62 -7.84
C GLN A 666 -12.81 -12.73 -6.75
N LEU A 667 -12.95 -11.44 -7.05
CA LEU A 667 -13.53 -10.49 -6.12
C LEU A 667 -15.01 -10.29 -6.46
N PRO A 668 -15.91 -10.31 -5.46
CA PRO A 668 -17.33 -10.08 -5.69
C PRO A 668 -17.59 -8.75 -6.39
N GLY A 669 -18.48 -8.76 -7.40
CA GLY A 669 -18.88 -7.57 -8.16
C GLY A 669 -17.89 -7.14 -9.25
N THR A 670 -16.84 -7.92 -9.53
CA THR A 670 -15.86 -7.58 -10.58
C THR A 670 -16.18 -8.29 -11.90
N ASP A 671 -15.85 -7.64 -13.02
CA ASP A 671 -16.07 -8.20 -14.36
C ASP A 671 -14.94 -9.18 -14.73
N HIS A 672 -15.28 -10.42 -15.08
CA HIS A 672 -14.31 -11.46 -15.42
C HIS A 672 -14.14 -11.72 -16.92
N LEU A 673 -14.75 -10.88 -17.78
CA LEU A 673 -14.59 -10.97 -19.23
C LEU A 673 -13.34 -10.22 -19.68
N ALA A 674 -12.37 -10.95 -20.26
CA ALA A 674 -11.12 -10.35 -20.73
C ALA A 674 -11.28 -9.38 -21.93
N PHE A 675 -12.37 -9.49 -22.68
CA PHE A 675 -12.64 -8.67 -23.87
C PHE A 675 -14.09 -8.22 -23.90
N TRP A 676 -14.33 -7.02 -24.42
CA TRP A 676 -15.68 -6.51 -24.65
C TRP A 676 -16.37 -7.24 -25.81
N SER A 677 -17.68 -7.50 -25.66
CA SER A 677 -18.53 -7.90 -26.77
C SER A 677 -18.89 -6.67 -27.61
N LEU A 678 -18.34 -6.56 -28.82
CA LEU A 678 -18.62 -5.44 -29.75
C LEU A 678 -19.84 -5.69 -30.66
N LYS A 679 -20.71 -6.63 -30.27
CA LYS A 679 -21.90 -7.03 -31.06
C LYS A 679 -22.95 -5.93 -31.13
#